data_AF-A0A286G4X9-F1
#
_entry.id   AF-A0A286G4X9-F1
#
_cell.length_a   1.000
_cell.length_b   1.000
_cell.length_c   1.000
_cell.angle_alpha   90.00
_cell.angle_beta   90.00
_cell.angle_gamma   90.00
#
_symmetry.space_group_name_H-M   'P 1'
#
loop_
_entity.id
_entity.type
_entity.pdbx_description
1 polymer ?
#
loop_
_entity_poly.entity_id
_entity_poly.type
_entity_poly.pdbx_seq_one_letter_code
_entity_poly.pdbx_strand_id
1 'polypeptide(L)'
;MRPHKVIDNFAIHKVRMKWTCLWGLLLNGLLLQGLVAQTPSASLTGHVIDARTGQPLAFASIYLNNSTRGTTADENGLYRLANLPLGTHQLVGSALGYTTAHQTLKLGEARPYQIDLKLEPSGKDLSAITVTARRSGAWQRQFRTFSRELLGNRPPARLTSITNPGVLQFTEQNGHLQAEASEPLLIDNLALGYRLHYTLRHFDLYRGRMDFAGDCRFENLTPTSARQGASWQANRLKAYRGSLHHLLASLLTGTHVQEGFTVYRSPLVTDGGSGGNQALPLIRLAEREPIGAQQALALFRPGDLPFERRLVSTQPLEVYYNRIYARNSPYQDSPYAYSMLLLPRQGFELTTDGWVTQGQGLDARGYLGQDRLATLLPADWVPADRRAVTPTEILAGRTLRPDGRLDSLQSRQQRQLSRMPPLIFIHTDKALYSTGDPVWFSAYVLDPTRQLPLTASGGPSLQVELVDPLGRPVDHQWLPLAEGRAGGRFQLSDSLTSGNYRLRAYTDTDPLSSGPGFERILTVYNSRLPHTNGSAVAPVVNPMTTDSLDVQFLPEGGRWLVGVAGRLGVKVVQPNGRGRAVEGYIVDEDGQKVGSFTTNALGMGQVTLTPVMGKRYTALVATHPGGREQAIILPAAEPEGWALGADALSDSARLLVRVRATGRYQNQPVYITLQNQGQLVYSQAWQLSRGEARFGLPTGNLRPGVFRLTLWDSTGRARAERLVFVPERTGAVQMRVLMGQVRYAPREPVAISLQFRDPENYPVVATWSAAVTDADQLPADTSGADLRTWLLLTAGLWGPIESPAHYLVPEHAGDLDNLLLTQGWRRLPAVDPVDTTGGWQLSGRVWNSRGRPLKNEVVSLSLEYQGVKLVRRLTTDAQGAFRITGLLLADTVQVRAATPNTTGSVIRFDPPGKPFAAPKLPSPDWSALARWTQEAASRQAEWPALYRDSTARQLAEVMVRAARLQVSERPPDVVRASLHGEADNTLVVEGNSSALSAPNMGELLKRVPGIYQLKRGPVNGDPTPLYILDGVYTDAATVAELDPRQVSRIELLKNVGTAAIYGARSANGVIAIYTLKGRNEVEKSTGPVTLVRGLAPPRQYYTPRYELPEQAAHIDRRDVLFWQPLGQSDQDGQARLNFPLSDQARRLRLVVQGLTSEGVPINYTFELPLR
;
A
#
# COMPACT_ATOMS: atom_id res chain seq x y z
N MET A 1 31.01 26.28 -50.63
CA MET A 1 30.34 27.60 -50.72
C MET A 1 30.36 28.27 -49.35
N ARG A 2 31.31 29.19 -49.13
CA ARG A 2 31.10 30.39 -48.31
C ARG A 2 30.46 31.45 -49.26
N PRO A 3 29.83 32.58 -48.81
CA PRO A 3 30.30 33.34 -47.65
C PRO A 3 29.32 34.26 -46.86
N HIS A 4 29.85 34.77 -45.74
CA HIS A 4 29.78 36.16 -45.19
C HIS A 4 28.45 36.73 -44.65
N LYS A 5 28.41 37.57 -43.59
CA LYS A 5 29.34 38.56 -42.95
C LYS A 5 28.86 38.74 -41.48
N VAL A 6 29.64 38.82 -40.40
CA VAL A 6 30.71 39.74 -39.94
C VAL A 6 30.24 41.19 -39.64
N ILE A 7 30.75 41.68 -38.48
CA ILE A 7 31.04 43.04 -37.97
C ILE A 7 30.16 43.38 -36.74
N ASP A 8 30.61 43.55 -35.49
CA ASP A 8 31.80 44.08 -34.77
C ASP A 8 31.59 45.47 -34.12
N ASN A 9 32.22 45.59 -32.93
CA ASN A 9 32.67 46.78 -32.18
C ASN A 9 31.69 47.41 -31.17
N PHE A 10 32.11 47.91 -29.98
CA PHE A 10 33.37 48.56 -29.58
C PHE A 10 33.70 48.37 -28.07
N ALA A 11 35.00 48.34 -27.77
CA ALA A 11 35.66 48.44 -26.45
C ALA A 11 35.53 49.88 -25.84
N ILE A 12 36.06 50.32 -24.69
CA ILE A 12 37.44 50.31 -24.10
C ILE A 12 37.32 51.01 -22.69
N HIS A 13 37.94 50.58 -21.57
CA HIS A 13 39.12 51.25 -20.95
C HIS A 13 39.61 50.64 -19.60
N LYS A 14 40.89 50.23 -19.61
CA LYS A 14 42.01 50.39 -18.62
C LYS A 14 41.83 49.83 -17.18
N VAL A 15 42.81 49.19 -16.50
CA VAL A 15 44.25 49.47 -16.31
C VAL A 15 45.03 48.18 -15.96
N ARG A 16 46.32 48.16 -16.34
CA ARG A 16 47.40 47.16 -16.17
C ARG A 16 47.84 46.86 -14.71
N MET A 17 48.63 45.77 -14.59
CA MET A 17 49.77 45.52 -13.65
C MET A 17 49.41 45.01 -12.23
N LYS A 18 50.00 43.99 -11.58
CA LYS A 18 51.21 43.10 -11.66
C LYS A 18 50.85 41.78 -10.94
N TRP A 19 51.05 40.56 -11.44
CA TRP A 19 52.29 39.75 -11.47
C TRP A 19 53.05 39.54 -10.13
N THR A 20 52.37 39.41 -8.98
CA THR A 20 53.03 38.93 -7.73
C THR A 20 52.20 38.04 -6.78
N CYS A 21 50.92 37.71 -7.04
CA CYS A 21 50.14 36.86 -6.11
C CYS A 21 49.93 35.39 -6.56
N LEU A 22 50.37 34.98 -7.76
CA LEU A 22 50.13 33.61 -8.25
C LEU A 22 51.10 32.54 -7.72
N TRP A 23 52.17 32.91 -7.01
CA TRP A 23 53.07 31.94 -6.35
C TRP A 23 52.72 31.66 -4.89
N GLY A 24 51.88 32.49 -4.25
CA GLY A 24 51.41 32.27 -2.87
C GLY A 24 50.17 31.36 -2.75
N LEU A 25 49.42 31.19 -3.85
CA LEU A 25 48.16 30.43 -3.88
C LEU A 25 48.29 29.00 -4.44
N LEU A 26 49.43 28.66 -5.05
CA LEU A 26 49.76 27.27 -5.41
C LEU A 26 50.52 26.51 -4.31
N LEU A 27 51.08 27.21 -3.31
CA LEU A 27 51.76 26.57 -2.17
C LEU A 27 50.87 26.38 -0.92
N ASN A 28 49.73 27.07 -0.82
CA ASN A 28 48.72 26.85 0.24
C ASN A 28 47.55 25.95 -0.19
N GLY A 29 47.50 25.52 -1.46
CA GLY A 29 46.52 24.56 -1.98
C GLY A 29 46.95 23.09 -1.85
N LEU A 30 48.15 22.81 -1.31
CA LEU A 30 48.74 21.47 -1.20
C LEU A 30 48.94 20.98 0.24
N LEU A 31 48.47 21.71 1.26
CA LEU A 31 48.63 21.35 2.68
C LEU A 31 47.32 21.16 3.48
N LEU A 32 46.20 20.93 2.79
CA LEU A 32 44.94 20.47 3.41
C LEU A 32 44.40 19.24 2.67
N GLN A 33 45.27 18.23 2.46
CA GLN A 33 44.78 16.87 2.34
C GLN A 33 44.31 16.44 3.73
N GLY A 34 43.05 16.05 3.82
CA GLY A 34 42.43 15.62 5.06
C GLY A 34 43.29 14.58 5.77
N LEU A 35 43.54 14.82 7.06
CA LEU A 35 43.83 13.75 8.00
C LEU A 35 42.58 12.86 8.07
N VAL A 36 42.42 11.99 7.08
CA VAL A 36 41.76 10.72 7.32
C VAL A 36 42.60 10.07 8.40
N ALA A 37 42.04 9.89 9.60
CA ALA A 37 42.69 9.11 10.64
C ALA A 37 43.02 7.74 10.02
N GLN A 38 44.28 7.54 9.63
CA GLN A 38 44.73 6.27 9.10
C GLN A 38 44.57 5.28 10.24
N THR A 39 43.75 4.25 10.01
CA THR A 39 43.67 3.13 10.94
C THR A 39 45.09 2.60 11.11
N PRO A 40 45.61 2.50 12.35
CA PRO A 40 46.97 2.01 12.57
C PRO A 40 47.11 0.64 11.89
N SER A 41 48.06 0.53 10.96
CA SER A 41 48.26 -0.67 10.15
C SER A 41 49.73 -1.07 10.16
N ALA A 42 49.99 -2.36 10.24
CA ALA A 42 51.33 -2.92 10.23
C ALA A 42 51.78 -3.18 8.78
N SER A 43 53.09 -3.38 8.60
CA SER A 43 53.62 -3.93 7.35
C SER A 43 54.50 -5.13 7.66
N LEU A 44 54.59 -6.06 6.72
CA LEU A 44 55.35 -7.28 6.86
C LEU A 44 56.31 -7.42 5.69
N THR A 45 57.57 -7.71 5.99
CA THR A 45 58.62 -8.02 5.01
C THR A 45 59.33 -9.31 5.41
N GLY A 46 59.93 -10.02 4.46
CA GLY A 46 60.74 -11.19 4.77
C GLY A 46 61.10 -11.99 3.53
N HIS A 47 61.76 -13.12 3.73
CA HIS A 47 62.12 -14.06 2.68
C HIS A 47 61.30 -15.34 2.80
N VAL A 48 60.95 -15.92 1.66
CA VAL A 48 60.50 -17.31 1.59
C VAL A 48 61.70 -18.17 1.21
N ILE A 49 62.01 -19.17 2.03
CA ILE A 49 63.19 -20.03 1.84
C ILE A 49 62.81 -21.50 1.95
N ASP A 50 63.59 -22.35 1.28
CA ASP A 50 63.54 -23.80 1.43
C ASP A 50 64.06 -24.19 2.82
N ALA A 51 63.25 -24.92 3.58
CA ALA A 51 63.57 -25.32 4.95
C ALA A 51 64.77 -26.28 5.05
N ARG A 52 65.07 -27.03 3.98
CA ARG A 52 66.18 -28.01 3.92
C ARG A 52 67.46 -27.41 3.35
N THR A 53 67.36 -26.64 2.26
CA THR A 53 68.54 -26.11 1.55
C THR A 53 68.90 -24.69 1.97
N GLY A 54 67.97 -23.95 2.58
CA GLY A 54 68.14 -22.54 2.95
C GLY A 54 68.13 -21.58 1.75
N GLN A 55 67.90 -22.07 0.53
CA GLN A 55 67.85 -21.25 -0.67
C GLN A 55 66.53 -20.45 -0.76
N PRO A 56 66.55 -19.23 -1.33
CA PRO A 56 65.34 -18.45 -1.53
C PRO A 56 64.40 -19.10 -2.55
N LEU A 57 63.10 -19.05 -2.25
CA LEU A 57 62.04 -19.58 -3.10
C LEU A 57 61.36 -18.44 -3.85
N ALA A 58 61.74 -18.30 -5.11
CA ALA A 58 61.17 -17.30 -6.00
C ALA A 58 59.67 -17.55 -6.25
N PHE A 59 58.91 -16.46 -6.42
CA PHE A 59 57.49 -16.48 -6.79
C PHE A 59 56.55 -17.24 -5.84
N ALA A 60 57.00 -17.56 -4.62
CA ALA A 60 56.13 -18.09 -3.59
C ALA A 60 54.98 -17.10 -3.30
N SER A 61 53.76 -17.61 -3.08
CA SER A 61 52.59 -16.79 -2.73
C SER A 61 52.50 -16.64 -1.20
N ILE A 62 52.35 -15.41 -0.73
CA ILE A 62 52.28 -15.05 0.69
C ILE A 62 51.01 -14.25 0.94
N TYR A 63 50.12 -14.72 1.80
CA TYR A 63 48.84 -14.07 2.04
C TYR A 63 48.35 -14.24 3.48
N LEU A 64 47.44 -13.35 3.90
CA LEU A 64 46.70 -13.54 5.15
C LEU A 64 45.50 -14.45 4.87
N ASN A 65 45.36 -15.52 5.67
CA ASN A 65 44.26 -16.46 5.53
C ASN A 65 42.90 -15.76 5.63
N ASN A 66 41.94 -16.24 4.83
CA ASN A 66 40.58 -15.73 4.73
C ASN A 66 40.48 -14.24 4.33
N SER A 67 41.44 -13.68 3.59
CA SER A 67 41.44 -12.26 3.19
C SER A 67 41.72 -12.04 1.71
N THR A 68 41.52 -10.81 1.22
CA THR A 68 42.00 -10.39 -0.12
C THR A 68 43.47 -9.96 -0.14
N ARG A 69 44.16 -10.02 1.01
CA ARG A 69 45.52 -9.47 1.16
C ARG A 69 46.57 -10.54 0.94
N GLY A 70 47.31 -10.40 -0.16
CA GLY A 70 48.42 -11.28 -0.52
C GLY A 70 49.40 -10.61 -1.46
N THR A 71 50.58 -11.20 -1.57
CA THR A 71 51.69 -10.79 -2.44
C THR A 71 52.42 -12.04 -2.94
N THR A 72 53.33 -11.86 -3.88
CA THR A 72 54.25 -12.90 -4.34
C THR A 72 55.68 -12.48 -4.02
N ALA A 73 56.52 -13.44 -3.65
CA ALA A 73 57.95 -13.22 -3.50
C ALA A 73 58.61 -12.90 -4.85
N ASP A 74 59.66 -12.08 -4.83
CA ASP A 74 60.48 -11.79 -6.00
C ASP A 74 61.46 -12.94 -6.33
N GLU A 75 62.35 -12.73 -7.30
CA GLU A 75 63.36 -13.70 -7.74
C GLU A 75 64.34 -14.11 -6.63
N ASN A 76 64.51 -13.27 -5.60
CA ASN A 76 65.37 -13.52 -4.45
C ASN A 76 64.58 -14.06 -3.25
N GLY A 77 63.31 -14.44 -3.45
CA GLY A 77 62.42 -14.92 -2.40
C GLY A 77 61.93 -13.83 -1.44
N LEU A 78 62.21 -12.54 -1.71
CA LEU A 78 61.82 -11.43 -0.84
C LEU A 78 60.38 -11.01 -1.10
N TYR A 79 59.62 -10.74 -0.04
CA TYR A 79 58.23 -10.32 -0.12
C TYR A 79 57.92 -9.12 0.77
N ARG A 80 56.86 -8.39 0.39
CA ARG A 80 56.31 -7.28 1.18
C ARG A 80 54.78 -7.27 1.14
N LEU A 81 54.18 -7.22 2.33
CA LEU A 81 52.75 -7.03 2.57
C LEU A 81 52.52 -5.74 3.35
N ALA A 82 51.85 -4.76 2.76
CA ALA A 82 51.55 -3.48 3.39
C ALA A 82 50.12 -3.42 3.97
N ASN A 83 49.88 -2.44 4.84
CA ASN A 83 48.57 -2.07 5.38
C ASN A 83 47.85 -3.17 6.17
N LEU A 84 48.57 -4.11 6.80
CA LEU A 84 47.99 -5.23 7.54
C LEU A 84 47.20 -4.75 8.77
N PRO A 85 46.05 -5.38 9.09
CA PRO A 85 45.28 -5.00 10.26
C PRO A 85 46.09 -5.37 11.52
N LEU A 86 45.83 -4.67 12.63
CA LEU A 86 46.36 -5.11 13.91
C LEU A 86 45.56 -6.33 14.40
N GLY A 87 46.30 -7.36 14.79
CA GLY A 87 45.81 -8.52 15.50
C GLY A 87 46.35 -9.86 15.12
N THR A 88 45.71 -10.91 15.65
CA THR A 88 46.13 -12.28 15.37
C THR A 88 45.66 -12.68 13.99
N HIS A 89 46.61 -12.85 13.09
CA HIS A 89 46.39 -13.29 11.72
C HIS A 89 47.21 -14.53 11.42
N GLN A 90 46.72 -15.39 10.54
CA GLN A 90 47.50 -16.52 10.04
C GLN A 90 48.12 -16.14 8.70
N LEU A 91 49.44 -16.03 8.67
CA LEU A 91 50.20 -15.87 7.44
C LEU A 91 50.41 -17.23 6.80
N VAL A 92 50.15 -17.29 5.50
CA VAL A 92 50.26 -18.51 4.72
C VAL A 92 51.25 -18.28 3.59
N GLY A 93 52.29 -19.12 3.55
CA GLY A 93 53.26 -19.20 2.46
C GLY A 93 53.03 -20.46 1.65
N SER A 94 53.02 -20.38 0.33
CA SER A 94 52.87 -21.53 -0.55
C SER A 94 53.73 -21.37 -1.80
N ALA A 95 54.39 -22.45 -2.22
CA ALA A 95 55.16 -22.54 -3.45
C ALA A 95 54.95 -23.92 -4.09
N LEU A 96 55.06 -23.99 -5.41
CA LEU A 96 54.91 -25.25 -6.15
C LEU A 96 56.00 -26.25 -5.74
N GLY A 97 55.62 -27.49 -5.41
CA GLY A 97 56.55 -28.52 -4.95
C GLY A 97 56.92 -28.43 -3.46
N TYR A 98 56.24 -27.56 -2.70
CA TYR A 98 56.43 -27.37 -1.27
C TYR A 98 55.12 -27.54 -0.48
N THR A 99 55.23 -27.95 0.78
CA THR A 99 54.12 -27.94 1.74
C THR A 99 53.83 -26.50 2.15
N THR A 100 52.54 -26.17 2.31
CA THR A 100 52.12 -24.82 2.72
C THR A 100 52.57 -24.54 4.16
N ALA A 101 53.30 -23.45 4.37
CA ALA A 101 53.71 -23.00 5.70
C ALA A 101 52.66 -22.09 6.33
N HIS A 102 52.42 -22.27 7.63
CA HIS A 102 51.49 -21.47 8.40
C HIS A 102 52.20 -20.83 9.59
N GLN A 103 52.19 -19.49 9.64
CA GLN A 103 52.76 -18.73 10.75
C GLN A 103 51.68 -17.86 11.40
N THR A 104 51.44 -18.04 12.70
CA THR A 104 50.57 -17.14 13.45
C THR A 104 51.30 -15.82 13.73
N LEU A 105 50.71 -14.71 13.30
CA LEU A 105 51.20 -13.35 13.48
C LEU A 105 50.38 -12.64 14.54
N LYS A 106 51.01 -12.13 15.59
CA LYS A 106 50.38 -11.25 16.58
C LYS A 106 50.82 -9.81 16.34
N LEU A 107 50.03 -9.04 15.58
CA LEU A 107 50.36 -7.65 15.21
C LEU A 107 49.77 -6.67 16.23
N GLY A 108 50.53 -6.37 17.30
CA GLY A 108 50.09 -5.49 18.39
C GLY A 108 50.27 -3.99 18.14
N GLU A 109 51.21 -3.60 17.26
CA GLU A 109 51.58 -2.21 16.99
C GLU A 109 51.63 -1.94 15.48
N ALA A 110 51.31 -0.71 15.06
CA ALA A 110 51.41 -0.28 13.67
C ALA A 110 52.85 0.03 13.25
N ARG A 111 53.67 -1.02 13.21
CA ARG A 111 55.08 -0.95 12.78
C ARG A 111 55.40 -2.01 11.72
N PRO A 112 56.54 -1.89 11.02
CA PRO A 112 57.05 -2.98 10.20
C PRO A 112 57.46 -4.19 11.04
N TYR A 113 57.12 -5.38 10.56
CA TYR A 113 57.54 -6.67 11.11
C TYR A 113 58.36 -7.41 10.05
N GLN A 114 59.42 -8.09 10.48
CA GLN A 114 60.22 -8.94 9.61
C GLN A 114 60.06 -10.40 9.99
N ILE A 115 59.59 -11.23 9.06
CA ILE A 115 59.31 -12.65 9.31
C ILE A 115 59.68 -13.43 8.06
N ASP A 116 60.56 -14.42 8.19
CA ASP A 116 60.89 -15.32 7.09
C ASP A 116 59.99 -16.57 7.15
N LEU A 117 59.52 -17.01 5.99
CA LEU A 117 58.70 -18.22 5.84
C LEU A 117 59.57 -19.36 5.32
N LYS A 118 59.61 -20.46 6.08
CA LYS A 118 60.34 -21.67 5.68
C LYS A 118 59.35 -22.68 5.14
N LEU A 119 59.53 -23.09 3.88
CA LEU A 119 58.68 -24.08 3.21
C LEU A 119 59.43 -25.41 3.12
N GLU A 120 58.77 -26.52 3.47
CA GLU A 120 59.36 -27.85 3.33
C GLU A 120 59.03 -28.44 1.95
N PRO A 121 59.98 -29.08 1.25
CA PRO A 121 59.67 -29.76 -0.02
C PRO A 121 58.59 -30.83 0.16
N SER A 122 57.55 -30.80 -0.67
CA SER A 122 56.49 -31.81 -0.64
C SER A 122 57.04 -33.09 -1.26
N GLY A 123 57.23 -34.15 -0.48
CA GLY A 123 57.68 -35.47 -0.96
C GLY A 123 56.67 -36.22 -1.85
N LYS A 124 55.74 -35.52 -2.50
CA LYS A 124 54.77 -36.05 -3.45
C LYS A 124 55.25 -35.67 -4.86
N ASP A 125 55.56 -36.66 -5.69
CA ASP A 125 55.87 -36.42 -7.10
C ASP A 125 54.70 -35.68 -7.78
N LEU A 126 54.99 -34.68 -8.61
CA LEU A 126 54.02 -33.99 -9.45
C LEU A 126 53.39 -35.01 -10.40
N SER A 127 52.28 -35.63 -10.00
CA SER A 127 51.55 -36.57 -10.83
C SER A 127 51.00 -35.83 -12.04
N ALA A 128 51.52 -36.14 -13.23
CA ALA A 128 51.05 -35.58 -14.49
C ALA A 128 49.53 -35.71 -14.62
N ILE A 129 48.84 -34.59 -14.81
CA ILE A 129 47.40 -34.56 -15.06
C ILE A 129 47.14 -35.28 -16.38
N THR A 130 46.74 -36.55 -16.32
CA THR A 130 46.29 -37.29 -17.50
C THR A 130 44.86 -36.85 -17.82
N VAL A 131 44.72 -35.88 -18.72
CA VAL A 131 43.41 -35.46 -19.27
C VAL A 131 42.95 -36.47 -20.32
N THR A 132 42.68 -37.73 -19.95
CA THR A 132 42.05 -38.70 -20.88
C THR A 132 41.60 -39.97 -20.15
N ALA A 133 40.68 -39.85 -19.20
CA ALA A 133 39.84 -40.99 -18.80
C ALA A 133 38.42 -40.48 -18.51
N ARG A 134 37.42 -41.12 -19.12
CA ARG A 134 36.00 -40.88 -18.84
C ARG A 134 35.78 -41.16 -17.36
N ARG A 135 35.67 -40.12 -16.52
CA ARG A 135 35.53 -40.25 -15.06
C ARG A 135 34.37 -41.18 -14.74
N SER A 136 34.58 -42.11 -13.81
CA SER A 136 33.58 -43.12 -13.44
C SER A 136 32.30 -42.47 -12.90
N GLY A 137 31.16 -43.15 -13.03
CA GLY A 137 29.88 -42.66 -12.47
C GLY A 137 29.92 -42.46 -10.95
N ALA A 138 30.77 -43.24 -10.25
CA ALA A 138 31.01 -43.09 -8.82
C ALA A 138 31.68 -41.75 -8.48
N TRP A 139 32.76 -41.39 -9.20
CA TRP A 139 33.46 -40.12 -9.00
C TRP A 139 32.52 -38.93 -9.23
N GLN A 140 31.68 -38.95 -10.27
CA GLN A 140 30.72 -37.87 -10.54
C GLN A 140 29.65 -37.73 -9.44
N ARG A 141 29.22 -38.83 -8.83
CA ARG A 141 28.32 -38.81 -7.67
C ARG A 141 29.02 -38.20 -6.46
N GLN A 142 30.22 -38.64 -6.16
CA GLN A 142 31.04 -38.16 -5.04
C GLN A 142 31.35 -36.67 -5.18
N PHE A 143 31.77 -36.23 -6.36
CA PHE A 143 32.03 -34.83 -6.65
C PHE A 143 30.79 -33.94 -6.50
N ARG A 144 29.61 -34.41 -6.96
CA ARG A 144 28.35 -33.68 -6.75
C ARG A 144 28.00 -33.55 -5.27
N THR A 145 28.18 -34.62 -4.49
CA THR A 145 27.98 -34.59 -3.03
C THR A 145 28.99 -33.64 -2.38
N PHE A 146 30.28 -33.81 -2.62
CA PHE A 146 31.35 -32.95 -2.13
C PHE A 146 31.09 -31.48 -2.45
N SER A 147 30.78 -31.14 -3.71
CA SER A 147 30.54 -29.76 -4.13
C SER A 147 29.31 -29.16 -3.43
N ARG A 148 28.22 -29.92 -3.32
CA ARG A 148 27.00 -29.47 -2.63
C ARG A 148 27.27 -29.20 -1.15
N GLU A 149 28.00 -30.10 -0.48
CA GLU A 149 28.28 -29.96 0.94
C GLU A 149 29.28 -28.80 1.18
N LEU A 150 30.39 -28.74 0.43
CA LEU A 150 31.44 -27.74 0.60
C LEU A 150 31.00 -26.31 0.23
N LEU A 151 30.30 -26.15 -0.90
CA LEU A 151 29.81 -24.84 -1.35
C LEU A 151 28.53 -24.41 -0.63
N GLY A 152 27.74 -25.38 -0.17
CA GLY A 152 26.43 -25.18 0.45
C GLY A 152 25.28 -25.13 -0.55
N ASN A 153 24.07 -24.89 -0.02
CA ASN A 153 22.82 -24.92 -0.78
C ASN A 153 22.06 -23.58 -0.76
N ARG A 154 22.67 -22.52 -0.21
CA ARG A 154 22.08 -21.17 -0.17
C ARG A 154 22.11 -20.51 -1.55
N PRO A 155 21.30 -19.45 -1.81
CA PRO A 155 21.19 -18.85 -3.14
C PRO A 155 22.52 -18.52 -3.84
N PRO A 156 23.56 -17.97 -3.17
CA PRO A 156 24.87 -17.73 -3.81
C PRO A 156 25.56 -18.98 -4.37
N ALA A 157 25.29 -20.17 -3.80
CA ALA A 157 25.89 -21.42 -4.26
C ALA A 157 25.48 -21.80 -5.69
N ARG A 158 24.33 -21.31 -6.18
CA ARG A 158 23.88 -21.54 -7.57
C ARG A 158 24.78 -20.87 -8.61
N LEU A 159 25.50 -19.82 -8.23
CA LEU A 159 26.44 -19.08 -9.07
C LEU A 159 27.90 -19.28 -8.60
N THR A 160 28.14 -20.36 -7.85
CA THR A 160 29.47 -20.71 -7.35
C THR A 160 29.88 -22.07 -7.90
N SER A 161 31.08 -22.18 -8.49
CA SER A 161 31.55 -23.43 -9.09
C SER A 161 33.04 -23.66 -8.91
N ILE A 162 33.43 -24.93 -8.67
CA ILE A 162 34.83 -25.38 -8.68
C ILE A 162 35.27 -25.54 -10.14
N THR A 163 36.27 -24.78 -10.56
CA THR A 163 36.74 -24.69 -11.96
C THR A 163 37.84 -25.70 -12.29
N ASN A 164 38.56 -26.21 -11.28
CA ASN A 164 39.61 -27.22 -11.43
C ASN A 164 39.30 -28.56 -10.74
N PRO A 165 38.14 -29.20 -10.94
CA PRO A 165 37.76 -30.40 -10.21
C PRO A 165 38.62 -31.65 -10.53
N GLY A 166 39.61 -31.54 -11.42
CA GLY A 166 40.57 -32.62 -11.70
C GLY A 166 41.61 -32.85 -10.61
N VAL A 167 41.77 -31.91 -9.69
CA VAL A 167 42.75 -32.00 -8.60
C VAL A 167 42.22 -32.82 -7.41
N LEU A 168 40.95 -33.26 -7.46
CA LEU A 168 40.26 -33.96 -6.37
C LEU A 168 40.30 -35.48 -6.51
N GLN A 169 40.71 -36.14 -5.43
CA GLN A 169 40.61 -37.58 -5.23
C GLN A 169 39.62 -37.88 -4.11
N PHE A 170 38.80 -38.91 -4.28
CA PHE A 170 37.77 -39.32 -3.31
C PHE A 170 37.99 -40.74 -2.84
N THR A 171 37.85 -40.95 -1.53
CA THR A 171 37.85 -42.27 -0.90
C THR A 171 36.53 -42.44 -0.16
N GLU A 172 35.81 -43.54 -0.41
CA GLU A 172 34.53 -43.84 0.24
C GLU A 172 34.60 -45.21 0.92
N GLN A 173 34.64 -45.23 2.26
CA GLN A 173 34.72 -46.45 3.07
C GLN A 173 33.81 -46.36 4.29
N ASN A 174 33.07 -47.43 4.62
CA ASN A 174 32.15 -47.48 5.77
C ASN A 174 31.14 -46.30 5.84
N GLY A 175 30.80 -45.70 4.70
CA GLY A 175 29.92 -44.54 4.61
C GLY A 175 30.59 -43.18 4.89
N HIS A 176 31.90 -43.14 5.13
CA HIS A 176 32.70 -41.92 5.15
C HIS A 176 33.13 -41.59 3.72
N LEU A 177 32.79 -40.38 3.25
CA LEU A 177 33.32 -39.81 2.01
C LEU A 177 34.42 -38.81 2.35
N GLN A 178 35.65 -39.16 2.02
CA GLN A 178 36.83 -38.33 2.20
C GLN A 178 37.29 -37.74 0.88
N ALA A 179 37.84 -36.52 0.93
CA ALA A 179 38.36 -35.85 -0.25
C ALA A 179 39.75 -35.28 0.01
N GLU A 180 40.66 -35.50 -0.93
CA GLU A 180 41.99 -34.90 -0.95
C GLU A 180 42.16 -34.09 -2.23
N ALA A 181 42.89 -32.98 -2.15
CA ALA A 181 43.21 -32.14 -3.30
C ALA A 181 44.73 -32.09 -3.51
N SER A 182 45.18 -32.33 -4.74
CA SER A 182 46.61 -32.23 -5.10
C SER A 182 47.08 -30.78 -5.24
N GLU A 183 46.15 -29.85 -5.50
CA GLU A 183 46.37 -28.41 -5.66
C GLU A 183 45.20 -27.63 -5.01
N PRO A 184 45.35 -26.32 -4.73
CA PRO A 184 44.24 -25.49 -4.25
C PRO A 184 43.04 -25.52 -5.20
N LEU A 185 41.84 -25.60 -4.65
CA LEU A 185 40.59 -25.52 -5.41
C LEU A 185 40.36 -24.08 -5.86
N LEU A 186 40.15 -23.90 -7.17
CA LEU A 186 39.78 -22.63 -7.78
C LEU A 186 38.26 -22.55 -7.85
N ILE A 187 37.67 -21.69 -7.02
CA ILE A 187 36.21 -21.57 -6.87
C ILE A 187 35.78 -20.18 -7.33
N ASP A 188 35.02 -20.11 -8.42
CA ASP A 188 34.45 -18.86 -8.91
C ASP A 188 33.10 -18.63 -8.25
N ASN A 189 32.99 -17.57 -7.46
CA ASN A 189 31.75 -17.11 -6.85
C ASN A 189 31.25 -15.87 -7.59
N LEU A 190 30.49 -16.10 -8.65
CA LEU A 190 29.94 -15.04 -9.50
C LEU A 190 28.79 -14.27 -8.82
N ALA A 191 28.21 -14.80 -7.72
CA ALA A 191 27.23 -14.10 -6.92
C ALA A 191 27.86 -12.99 -6.07
N LEU A 192 29.04 -13.25 -5.49
CA LEU A 192 29.75 -12.32 -4.61
C LEU A 192 30.89 -11.58 -5.32
N GLY A 193 31.25 -11.95 -6.56
CA GLY A 193 32.32 -11.29 -7.32
C GLY A 193 33.71 -11.61 -6.78
N TYR A 194 33.92 -12.85 -6.35
CA TYR A 194 35.22 -13.33 -5.85
C TYR A 194 35.62 -14.63 -6.54
N ARG A 195 36.92 -14.81 -6.74
CA ARG A 195 37.56 -16.11 -6.95
C ARG A 195 38.26 -16.53 -5.66
N LEU A 196 37.97 -17.72 -5.18
CA LEU A 196 38.58 -18.29 -3.98
C LEU A 196 39.64 -19.30 -4.43
N HIS A 197 40.84 -19.15 -3.88
CA HIS A 197 41.89 -20.17 -3.94
C HIS A 197 41.87 -20.90 -2.60
N TYR A 198 41.29 -22.10 -2.60
CA TYR A 198 40.97 -22.83 -1.37
C TYR A 198 41.84 -24.09 -1.22
N THR A 199 42.78 -24.07 -0.29
CA THR A 199 43.64 -25.21 0.02
C THR A 199 42.91 -26.14 0.97
N LEU A 200 42.46 -27.30 0.47
CA LEU A 200 41.76 -28.30 1.27
C LEU A 200 42.75 -29.05 2.17
N ARG A 201 42.59 -28.94 3.49
CA ARG A 201 43.41 -29.70 4.47
C ARG A 201 42.74 -31.01 4.88
N HIS A 202 41.43 -30.96 5.08
CA HIS A 202 40.64 -32.11 5.52
C HIS A 202 39.21 -32.00 5.00
N PHE A 203 38.63 -33.14 4.62
CA PHE A 203 37.20 -33.28 4.34
C PHE A 203 36.78 -34.70 4.67
N ASP A 204 35.77 -34.85 5.52
CA ASP A 204 35.12 -36.10 5.84
C ASP A 204 33.61 -35.89 5.97
N LEU A 205 32.83 -36.69 5.25
CA LEU A 205 31.37 -36.68 5.28
C LEU A 205 30.85 -38.05 5.72
N TYR A 206 30.17 -38.11 6.86
CA TYR A 206 29.58 -39.33 7.40
C TYR A 206 28.17 -39.09 7.93
N ARG A 207 27.19 -39.88 7.44
CA ARG A 207 25.77 -39.79 7.84
C ARG A 207 25.20 -38.36 7.85
N GLY A 208 25.61 -37.54 6.88
CA GLY A 208 25.17 -36.15 6.73
C GLY A 208 25.87 -35.14 7.67
N ARG A 209 26.81 -35.59 8.52
CA ARG A 209 27.73 -34.71 9.24
C ARG A 209 29.00 -34.56 8.42
N MET A 210 29.38 -33.32 8.17
CA MET A 210 30.56 -32.98 7.39
C MET A 210 31.54 -32.21 8.27
N ASP A 211 32.76 -32.72 8.35
CA ASP A 211 33.92 -32.06 8.94
C ASP A 211 34.88 -31.65 7.83
N PHE A 212 35.32 -30.40 7.82
CA PHE A 212 36.24 -29.90 6.80
C PHE A 212 37.09 -28.76 7.33
N ALA A 213 38.32 -28.67 6.82
CA ALA A 213 39.26 -27.62 7.15
C ALA A 213 40.06 -27.22 5.91
N GLY A 214 40.39 -25.93 5.81
CA GLY A 214 41.18 -25.42 4.71
C GLY A 214 41.49 -23.94 4.84
N ASP A 215 42.39 -23.47 4.00
CA ASP A 215 42.83 -22.07 3.94
C ASP A 215 42.27 -21.42 2.67
N CYS A 216 41.84 -20.17 2.77
CA CYS A 216 41.20 -19.46 1.67
C CYS A 216 41.91 -18.14 1.38
N ARG A 217 42.26 -17.91 0.12
CA ARG A 217 42.63 -16.58 -0.39
C ARG A 217 41.56 -16.08 -1.34
N PHE A 218 41.16 -14.82 -1.16
CA PHE A 218 40.19 -14.17 -2.04
C PHE A 218 40.90 -13.33 -3.11
N GLU A 219 40.37 -13.40 -4.32
CA GLU A 219 40.72 -12.56 -5.45
C GLU A 219 39.46 -11.84 -5.92
N ASN A 220 39.52 -10.51 -6.06
CA ASN A 220 38.39 -9.74 -6.56
C ASN A 220 38.22 -9.96 -8.06
N LEU A 221 37.00 -10.31 -8.48
CA LEU A 221 36.64 -10.29 -9.89
C LEU A 221 36.36 -8.84 -10.33
N THR A 222 36.66 -8.53 -11.58
CA THR A 222 36.33 -7.21 -12.15
C THR A 222 34.91 -7.25 -12.71
N PRO A 223 34.00 -6.34 -12.29
CA PRO A 223 32.65 -6.32 -12.81
C PRO A 223 32.65 -5.83 -14.27
N THR A 224 31.84 -6.48 -15.11
CA THR A 224 31.64 -6.09 -16.51
C THR A 224 30.75 -4.84 -16.67
N SER A 225 30.00 -4.46 -15.62
CA SER A 225 29.16 -3.26 -15.59
C SER A 225 28.96 -2.72 -14.18
N ALA A 226 28.60 -1.43 -14.05
CA ALA A 226 28.26 -0.81 -12.77
C ALA A 226 27.10 -1.50 -12.05
N ARG A 227 26.11 -2.01 -12.81
CA ARG A 227 24.97 -2.78 -12.28
C ARG A 227 25.42 -4.09 -11.66
N GLN A 228 26.38 -4.80 -12.29
CA GLN A 228 26.94 -6.03 -11.74
C GLN A 228 27.72 -5.74 -10.45
N GLY A 229 28.51 -4.66 -10.41
CA GLY A 229 29.20 -4.21 -9.20
C GLY A 229 28.24 -3.93 -8.04
N ALA A 230 27.15 -3.22 -8.30
CA ALA A 230 26.11 -2.96 -7.29
C ALA A 230 25.40 -4.25 -6.83
N SER A 231 25.13 -5.18 -7.74
CA SER A 231 24.55 -6.50 -7.40
C SER A 231 25.47 -7.31 -6.49
N TRP A 232 26.78 -7.36 -6.78
CA TRP A 232 27.76 -8.03 -5.91
C TRP A 232 27.80 -7.41 -4.52
N GLN A 233 27.77 -6.08 -4.40
CA GLN A 233 27.71 -5.41 -3.10
C GLN A 233 26.45 -5.78 -2.30
N ALA A 234 25.28 -5.77 -2.95
CA ALA A 234 24.02 -6.18 -2.33
C ALA A 234 24.05 -7.66 -1.88
N ASN A 235 24.59 -8.55 -2.73
CA ASN A 235 24.73 -9.97 -2.39
C ASN A 235 25.71 -10.21 -1.25
N ARG A 236 26.82 -9.47 -1.18
CA ARG A 236 27.75 -9.53 -0.03
C ARG A 236 27.06 -9.09 1.25
N LEU A 237 26.26 -8.03 1.22
CA LEU A 237 25.46 -7.61 2.38
C LEU A 237 24.41 -8.65 2.78
N LYS A 238 23.77 -9.31 1.81
CA LYS A 238 22.82 -10.41 2.05
C LYS A 238 23.51 -11.64 2.64
N ALA A 239 24.72 -11.97 2.19
CA ALA A 239 25.53 -13.05 2.74
C ALA A 239 25.99 -12.76 4.17
N TYR A 240 26.30 -11.49 4.47
CA TYR A 240 26.64 -11.06 5.83
C TYR A 240 25.43 -11.13 6.78
N ARG A 241 24.25 -10.64 6.37
CA ARG A 241 23.08 -10.56 7.25
C ARG A 241 22.58 -11.94 7.67
N GLY A 242 22.58 -12.16 8.98
CA GLY A 242 22.18 -13.44 9.59
C GLY A 242 23.29 -14.49 9.57
N SER A 243 24.51 -14.15 9.15
CA SER A 243 25.68 -15.03 9.23
C SER A 243 26.22 -15.15 10.65
N LEU A 244 27.11 -16.13 10.89
CA LEU A 244 27.83 -16.27 12.15
C LEU A 244 28.66 -15.01 12.46
N HIS A 245 29.30 -14.43 11.45
CA HIS A 245 30.06 -13.19 11.60
C HIS A 245 29.17 -12.04 12.09
N HIS A 246 28.00 -11.86 11.48
CA HIS A 246 27.03 -10.84 11.89
C HIS A 246 26.53 -11.04 13.32
N LEU A 247 26.25 -12.29 13.71
CA LEU A 247 25.87 -12.62 15.08
C LEU A 247 26.97 -12.23 16.06
N LEU A 248 28.18 -12.75 15.88
CA LEU A 248 29.30 -12.52 16.80
C LEU A 248 29.60 -11.04 16.95
N ALA A 249 29.59 -10.33 15.83
CA ALA A 249 29.88 -8.92 15.81
C ALA A 249 28.78 -8.05 16.44
N SER A 250 27.52 -8.50 16.40
CA SER A 250 26.41 -7.84 17.10
C SER A 250 26.34 -8.15 18.60
N LEU A 251 26.78 -9.36 19.00
CA LEU A 251 26.91 -9.74 20.41
C LEU A 251 28.02 -8.94 21.10
N LEU A 252 29.14 -8.70 20.40
CA LEU A 252 30.26 -7.88 20.87
C LEU A 252 29.88 -6.43 21.18
N THR A 253 28.86 -5.91 20.49
CA THR A 253 28.35 -4.54 20.69
C THR A 253 27.08 -4.50 21.52
N GLY A 254 26.53 -5.67 21.92
CA GLY A 254 25.25 -5.77 22.62
C GLY A 254 24.03 -5.35 21.78
N THR A 255 24.16 -5.31 20.45
CA THR A 255 23.10 -4.88 19.50
C THR A 255 22.38 -6.04 18.83
N HIS A 256 22.67 -7.29 19.19
CA HIS A 256 22.15 -8.51 18.57
C HIS A 256 20.62 -8.53 18.43
N VAL A 257 19.88 -8.04 19.45
CA VAL A 257 18.41 -7.94 19.39
C VAL A 257 17.94 -6.98 18.27
N GLN A 258 18.59 -5.82 18.15
CA GLN A 258 18.28 -4.83 17.09
C GLN A 258 18.62 -5.40 15.70
N GLU A 259 19.71 -6.19 15.64
CA GLU A 259 20.16 -6.86 14.43
C GLU A 259 19.32 -8.09 14.05
N GLY A 260 18.31 -8.43 14.86
CA GLY A 260 17.33 -9.48 14.58
C GLY A 260 17.69 -10.85 15.13
N PHE A 261 18.66 -10.93 16.06
CA PHE A 261 19.01 -12.15 16.76
C PHE A 261 18.38 -12.21 18.15
N THR A 262 17.70 -13.30 18.45
CA THR A 262 17.34 -13.67 19.82
C THR A 262 18.23 -14.82 20.26
N VAL A 263 18.93 -14.66 21.39
CA VAL A 263 19.88 -15.66 21.89
C VAL A 263 19.45 -16.13 23.27
N TYR A 264 19.49 -17.42 23.53
CA TYR A 264 19.22 -18.03 24.83
C TYR A 264 20.39 -18.89 25.27
N ARG A 265 20.55 -19.08 26.59
CA ARG A 265 21.39 -20.15 27.11
C ARG A 265 20.55 -21.42 27.23
N SER A 266 21.04 -22.53 26.67
CA SER A 266 20.35 -23.81 26.72
C SER A 266 20.76 -24.59 27.98
N PRO A 267 19.83 -25.11 28.79
CA PRO A 267 20.17 -26.06 29.84
C PRO A 267 20.68 -27.36 29.19
N LEU A 268 21.89 -27.77 29.53
CA LEU A 268 22.51 -29.00 29.04
C LEU A 268 21.60 -30.20 29.38
N VAL A 269 20.98 -30.83 28.37
CA VAL A 269 20.50 -32.20 28.50
C VAL A 269 21.74 -33.08 28.35
N THR A 270 22.26 -33.57 29.48
CA THR A 270 23.34 -34.55 29.50
C THR A 270 22.85 -35.88 28.95
N ASP A 271 23.71 -36.52 28.15
CA ASP A 271 23.51 -37.74 27.37
C ASP A 271 22.75 -38.88 28.06
N GLY A 272 21.94 -39.56 27.24
CA GLY A 272 21.34 -40.85 27.56
C GLY A 272 20.73 -41.54 26.35
N GLY A 273 21.57 -42.00 25.41
CA GLY A 273 21.26 -43.16 24.56
C GLY A 273 20.45 -42.93 23.28
N SER A 274 21.05 -43.38 22.16
CA SER A 274 20.41 -43.92 20.94
C SER A 274 19.28 -43.14 20.25
N GLY A 275 19.59 -42.66 19.05
CA GLY A 275 18.75 -42.75 17.84
C GLY A 275 17.24 -42.51 17.96
N GLY A 276 16.82 -41.31 17.56
CA GLY A 276 15.41 -41.01 17.28
C GLY A 276 15.07 -39.58 17.66
N ASN A 277 14.24 -38.92 16.85
CA ASN A 277 13.59 -37.65 17.18
C ASN A 277 12.98 -37.73 18.58
N GLN A 278 13.69 -37.27 19.61
CA GLN A 278 13.08 -36.96 20.89
C GLN A 278 12.89 -35.45 20.95
N ALA A 279 11.62 -35.07 21.06
CA ALA A 279 11.20 -33.68 21.21
C ALA A 279 11.88 -33.09 22.44
N LEU A 280 12.49 -31.91 22.26
CA LEU A 280 12.86 -31.05 23.38
C LEU A 280 11.62 -30.89 24.29
N PRO A 281 11.77 -30.91 25.63
CA PRO A 281 10.65 -30.77 26.53
C PRO A 281 9.84 -29.52 26.16
N LEU A 282 8.51 -29.68 26.21
CA LEU A 282 7.46 -28.76 25.77
C LEU A 282 7.38 -27.47 26.61
N ILE A 283 8.51 -26.86 26.93
CA ILE A 283 8.58 -25.50 27.47
C ILE A 283 8.48 -24.56 26.28
N ARG A 284 7.46 -23.71 26.26
CA ARG A 284 7.31 -22.66 25.24
C ARG A 284 8.53 -21.75 25.30
N LEU A 285 9.10 -21.36 24.16
CA LEU A 285 10.22 -20.41 24.12
C LEU A 285 9.82 -19.08 24.79
N ALA A 286 8.52 -18.74 24.75
CA ALA A 286 7.94 -17.58 25.44
C ALA A 286 8.16 -17.53 26.97
N GLU A 287 8.46 -18.67 27.61
CA GLU A 287 8.68 -18.75 29.06
C GLU A 287 10.17 -18.58 29.44
N ARG A 288 11.08 -18.49 28.46
CA ARG A 288 12.51 -18.27 28.67
C ARG A 288 12.88 -16.80 28.45
N GLU A 289 13.76 -16.27 29.29
CA GLU A 289 14.34 -14.94 29.06
C GLU A 289 15.52 -15.01 28.09
N PRO A 290 15.51 -14.23 26.99
CA PRO A 290 16.65 -14.13 26.09
C PRO A 290 17.78 -13.31 26.69
N ILE A 291 19.01 -13.59 26.26
CA ILE A 291 20.22 -12.85 26.62
C ILE A 291 20.05 -11.39 26.19
N GLY A 292 19.95 -10.47 27.15
CA GLY A 292 19.90 -9.03 26.91
C GLY A 292 21.27 -8.43 26.54
N ALA A 293 21.31 -7.15 26.15
CA ALA A 293 22.53 -6.46 25.71
C ALA A 293 23.71 -6.57 26.70
N GLN A 294 23.47 -6.31 28.00
CA GLN A 294 24.51 -6.41 29.03
C GLN A 294 24.98 -7.86 29.26
N GLN A 295 24.07 -8.82 29.22
CA GLN A 295 24.39 -10.24 29.37
C GLN A 295 25.17 -10.77 28.16
N ALA A 296 24.91 -10.24 26.96
CA ALA A 296 25.66 -10.54 25.76
C ALA A 296 27.11 -10.02 25.84
N LEU A 297 27.29 -8.77 26.29
CA LEU A 297 28.63 -8.22 26.54
C LEU A 297 29.41 -9.05 27.58
N ALA A 298 28.71 -9.57 28.61
CA ALA A 298 29.30 -10.43 29.64
C ALA A 298 29.72 -11.83 29.13
N LEU A 299 29.34 -12.22 27.92
CA LEU A 299 29.88 -13.43 27.27
C LEU A 299 31.33 -13.25 26.83
N PHE A 300 31.84 -12.02 26.75
CA PHE A 300 33.17 -11.75 26.23
C PHE A 300 34.14 -11.38 27.35
N ARG A 301 35.31 -12.02 27.34
CA ARG A 301 36.48 -11.62 28.12
C ARG A 301 37.49 -10.91 27.20
N PRO A 302 38.36 -10.02 27.73
CA PRO A 302 39.51 -9.53 26.97
C PRO A 302 40.33 -10.69 26.39
N GLY A 303 40.74 -10.57 25.13
CA GLY A 303 41.68 -11.50 24.50
C GLY A 303 43.14 -11.16 24.81
N ASP A 304 44.06 -11.89 24.17
CA ASP A 304 45.51 -11.68 24.31
C ASP A 304 45.97 -10.30 23.83
N LEU A 305 45.26 -9.72 22.86
CA LEU A 305 45.55 -8.39 22.30
C LEU A 305 44.38 -7.40 22.54
N PRO A 306 44.62 -6.08 22.57
CA PRO A 306 43.59 -5.08 22.91
C PRO A 306 42.33 -5.10 22.01
N PHE A 307 42.48 -5.51 20.76
CA PHE A 307 41.42 -5.62 19.74
C PHE A 307 40.89 -7.06 19.60
N GLU A 308 41.16 -7.94 20.57
CA GLU A 308 40.64 -9.31 20.61
C GLU A 308 39.73 -9.52 21.81
N ARG A 309 38.80 -10.46 21.63
CA ARG A 309 37.82 -10.87 22.63
C ARG A 309 37.73 -12.39 22.62
N ARG A 310 37.49 -12.95 23.79
CA ARG A 310 37.23 -14.38 23.97
C ARG A 310 35.77 -14.58 24.31
N LEU A 311 35.00 -15.21 23.42
CA LEU A 311 33.62 -15.61 23.71
C LEU A 311 33.66 -16.82 24.65
N VAL A 312 33.02 -16.72 25.81
CA VAL A 312 32.99 -17.76 26.84
C VAL A 312 31.54 -18.07 27.23
N SER A 313 31.16 -19.34 27.18
CA SER A 313 29.86 -19.80 27.70
C SER A 313 29.97 -21.20 28.27
N THR A 314 29.38 -21.40 29.44
CA THR A 314 29.27 -22.71 30.12
C THR A 314 28.08 -23.55 29.62
N GLN A 315 27.20 -22.95 28.83
CA GLN A 315 26.00 -23.57 28.26
C GLN A 315 25.96 -23.33 26.74
N PRO A 316 25.38 -24.24 25.93
CA PRO A 316 25.13 -24.00 24.52
C PRO A 316 24.28 -22.74 24.31
N LEU A 317 24.53 -22.02 23.23
CA LEU A 317 23.75 -20.84 22.86
C LEU A 317 22.74 -21.23 21.78
N GLU A 318 21.45 -21.11 22.10
CA GLU A 318 20.37 -21.21 21.11
C GLU A 318 20.19 -19.84 20.46
N VAL A 319 20.19 -19.80 19.12
CA VAL A 319 20.14 -18.55 18.35
C VAL A 319 18.99 -18.62 17.35
N TYR A 320 18.11 -17.62 17.40
CA TYR A 320 17.07 -17.40 16.41
C TYR A 320 17.40 -16.16 15.62
N TYR A 321 17.31 -16.26 14.30
CA TYR A 321 17.37 -15.11 13.42
C TYR A 321 15.97 -14.75 12.92
N ASN A 322 15.35 -13.76 13.56
CA ASN A 322 13.93 -13.44 13.44
C ASN A 322 13.56 -12.77 12.11
N ARG A 323 14.55 -12.50 11.26
CA ARG A 323 14.34 -11.98 9.90
C ARG A 323 14.19 -13.08 8.85
N ILE A 324 14.32 -14.36 9.24
CA ILE A 324 14.12 -15.51 8.34
C ILE A 324 13.17 -16.48 9.00
N TYR A 325 12.05 -16.74 8.33
CA TYR A 325 11.08 -17.76 8.73
C TYR A 325 11.60 -19.15 8.34
N ALA A 326 11.51 -20.12 9.25
CA ALA A 326 11.91 -21.50 9.02
C ALA A 326 10.80 -22.46 9.46
N ARG A 327 10.17 -23.14 8.49
CA ARG A 327 9.10 -24.14 8.75
C ARG A 327 9.54 -25.30 9.66
N ASN A 328 10.84 -25.56 9.73
CA ASN A 328 11.42 -26.66 10.51
C ASN A 328 12.07 -26.17 11.82
N SER A 329 11.64 -25.02 12.35
CA SER A 329 12.06 -24.62 13.69
C SER A 329 11.65 -25.70 14.70
N PRO A 330 12.52 -26.10 15.64
CA PRO A 330 12.14 -27.06 16.68
C PRO A 330 11.03 -26.53 17.61
N TYR A 331 10.71 -25.23 17.56
CA TYR A 331 9.71 -24.57 18.40
C TYR A 331 8.58 -23.99 17.55
N GLN A 332 7.34 -24.38 17.83
CA GLN A 332 6.15 -23.92 17.09
C GLN A 332 5.84 -22.44 17.33
N ASP A 333 6.19 -21.91 18.50
CA ASP A 333 5.99 -20.51 18.89
C ASP A 333 7.11 -19.57 18.43
N SER A 334 8.20 -20.12 17.86
CA SER A 334 9.30 -19.36 17.27
C SER A 334 9.70 -19.95 15.92
N PRO A 335 8.91 -19.71 14.86
CA PRO A 335 9.11 -20.32 13.55
C PRO A 335 10.20 -19.59 12.73
N TYR A 336 11.30 -19.24 13.38
CA TYR A 336 12.43 -18.52 12.77
C TYR A 336 13.64 -19.44 12.58
N ALA A 337 14.60 -18.97 11.77
CA ALA A 337 15.84 -19.68 11.53
C ALA A 337 16.59 -19.97 12.83
N TYR A 338 16.59 -21.24 13.23
CA TYR A 338 17.17 -21.74 14.47
C TYR A 338 18.60 -22.25 14.26
N SER A 339 19.47 -21.93 15.21
CA SER A 339 20.83 -22.47 15.30
C SER A 339 21.20 -22.78 16.75
N MET A 340 22.11 -23.73 16.92
CA MET A 340 22.69 -24.04 18.24
C MET A 340 24.21 -23.94 18.14
N LEU A 341 24.81 -23.12 19.00
CA LEU A 341 26.26 -22.96 19.10
C LEU A 341 26.77 -23.69 20.34
N LEU A 342 27.59 -24.71 20.13
CA LEU A 342 28.26 -25.45 21.18
C LEU A 342 29.71 -25.00 21.26
N LEU A 343 30.19 -24.82 22.50
CA LEU A 343 31.53 -24.37 22.83
C LEU A 343 32.25 -25.47 23.63
N PRO A 344 32.64 -26.62 23.04
CA PRO A 344 33.23 -27.77 23.73
C PRO A 344 34.47 -27.46 24.59
N ARG A 345 35.24 -26.41 24.28
CA ARG A 345 36.37 -25.93 25.11
C ARG A 345 36.04 -24.69 25.95
N GLN A 346 34.76 -24.44 26.20
CA GLN A 346 34.19 -23.31 26.94
C GLN A 346 34.46 -21.91 26.34
N GLY A 347 35.11 -21.80 25.18
CA GLY A 347 35.24 -20.54 24.46
C GLY A 347 36.21 -20.57 23.27
N PHE A 348 36.20 -19.52 22.46
CA PHE A 348 37.14 -19.29 21.35
C PHE A 348 37.46 -17.80 21.20
N GLU A 349 38.52 -17.48 20.44
CA GLU A 349 38.99 -16.11 20.24
C GLU A 349 38.51 -15.51 18.93
N LEU A 350 38.20 -14.22 18.98
CA LEU A 350 37.74 -13.44 17.86
C LEU A 350 38.21 -11.98 17.93
N THR A 351 38.24 -11.31 16.78
CA THR A 351 38.50 -9.86 16.68
C THR A 351 37.31 -9.05 17.22
N THR A 352 37.54 -7.78 17.55
CA THR A 352 36.48 -6.82 17.89
C THR A 352 35.46 -6.60 16.77
N ASP A 353 35.78 -6.98 15.53
CA ASP A 353 34.86 -6.91 14.39
C ASP A 353 34.06 -8.19 14.17
N GLY A 354 34.28 -9.23 14.99
CA GLY A 354 33.51 -10.48 14.97
C GLY A 354 34.14 -11.65 14.20
N TRP A 355 35.41 -11.55 13.79
CA TRP A 355 36.10 -12.62 13.06
C TRP A 355 36.77 -13.60 14.00
N VAL A 356 36.53 -14.90 13.80
CA VAL A 356 37.17 -15.95 14.61
C VAL A 356 38.66 -16.04 14.24
N THR A 357 39.54 -15.81 15.22
CA THR A 357 41.00 -15.86 15.03
C THR A 357 41.58 -17.23 15.40
N GLN A 358 40.95 -17.95 16.33
CA GLN A 358 41.29 -19.32 16.70
C GLN A 358 40.03 -20.16 16.89
N GLY A 359 39.71 -21.00 15.90
CA GLY A 359 38.45 -21.76 15.86
C GLY A 359 38.42 -23.08 16.65
N GLN A 360 39.28 -23.28 17.65
CA GLN A 360 39.45 -24.58 18.33
C GLN A 360 38.25 -24.96 19.24
N GLY A 361 37.08 -25.21 18.64
CA GLY A 361 35.92 -25.78 19.33
C GLY A 361 34.65 -24.93 19.25
N LEU A 362 34.29 -24.40 18.08
CA LEU A 362 32.92 -23.93 17.80
C LEU A 362 32.20 -24.96 16.94
N ASP A 363 31.15 -25.59 17.47
CA ASP A 363 30.22 -26.42 16.70
C ASP A 363 28.92 -25.63 16.50
N ALA A 364 28.67 -25.20 15.26
CA ALA A 364 27.46 -24.47 14.88
C ALA A 364 26.49 -25.40 14.13
N ARG A 365 25.33 -25.65 14.71
CA ARG A 365 24.27 -26.48 14.15
C ARG A 365 23.09 -25.63 13.69
N GLY A 366 22.27 -26.18 12.79
CA GLY A 366 21.09 -25.51 12.26
C GLY A 366 21.43 -24.49 11.18
N TYR A 367 20.73 -23.37 11.15
CA TYR A 367 20.82 -22.38 10.08
C TYR A 367 22.24 -21.82 9.90
N LEU A 368 22.91 -21.39 10.97
CA LEU A 368 24.28 -20.84 10.94
C LEU A 368 25.33 -21.88 10.53
N GLY A 369 25.08 -23.16 10.78
CA GLY A 369 25.94 -24.26 10.29
C GLY A 369 25.91 -24.47 8.78
N GLN A 370 25.02 -23.76 8.07
CA GLN A 370 24.95 -23.74 6.60
C GLN A 370 25.72 -22.56 5.97
N ASP A 371 26.41 -21.73 6.76
CA ASP A 371 27.35 -20.74 6.22
C ASP A 371 28.56 -21.50 5.64
N ARG A 372 28.56 -21.69 4.32
CA ARG A 372 29.55 -22.47 3.55
C ARG A 372 30.38 -21.54 2.64
N LEU A 373 31.28 -22.11 1.81
CA LEU A 373 32.20 -21.31 0.98
C LEU A 373 31.47 -20.37 0.00
N ALA A 374 30.26 -20.70 -0.48
CA ALA A 374 29.51 -19.81 -1.38
C ALA A 374 28.99 -18.53 -0.70
N THR A 375 28.85 -18.53 0.62
CA THR A 375 28.43 -17.36 1.42
C THR A 375 29.58 -16.70 2.16
N LEU A 376 30.80 -17.25 2.05
CA LEU A 376 31.96 -16.77 2.79
C LEU A 376 32.42 -15.42 2.24
N LEU A 377 32.71 -14.50 3.16
CA LEU A 377 33.23 -13.17 2.86
C LEU A 377 34.69 -13.06 3.34
N PRO A 378 35.51 -12.22 2.69
CA PRO A 378 36.86 -11.94 3.17
C PRO A 378 36.83 -11.26 4.54
N ALA A 379 37.82 -11.56 5.38
CA ALA A 379 38.01 -10.97 6.71
C ALA A 379 38.12 -9.44 6.67
N ASP A 380 38.66 -8.91 5.57
CA ASP A 380 38.85 -7.50 5.29
C ASP A 380 37.66 -6.85 4.58
N TRP A 381 36.58 -7.59 4.32
CA TRP A 381 35.33 -7.01 3.85
C TRP A 381 34.51 -6.48 5.04
N VAL A 382 34.16 -5.19 4.97
CA VAL A 382 33.35 -4.50 5.99
C VAL A 382 32.09 -3.94 5.31
N PRO A 383 30.89 -4.17 5.87
CA PRO A 383 29.67 -3.58 5.32
C PRO A 383 29.74 -2.05 5.40
N ALA A 384 29.28 -1.34 4.36
CA ALA A 384 29.35 0.12 4.27
C ALA A 384 28.65 0.83 5.46
N ASP A 385 27.60 0.21 6.00
CA ASP A 385 26.85 0.65 7.19
C ASP A 385 27.68 0.63 8.49
N ARG A 386 28.88 0.05 8.44
CA ARG A 386 29.75 -0.26 9.58
C ARG A 386 31.09 0.47 9.57
N ARG A 387 31.30 1.45 8.67
CA ARG A 387 32.38 2.43 8.86
C ARG A 387 32.29 2.93 10.29
N ALA A 388 33.38 2.73 11.03
CA ALA A 388 33.48 2.92 12.46
C ALA A 388 32.62 4.11 12.90
N VAL A 389 31.50 3.77 13.56
CA VAL A 389 30.92 4.67 14.53
C VAL A 389 32.00 4.77 15.60
N THR A 390 32.83 5.81 15.53
CA THR A 390 33.41 6.36 16.75
C THR A 390 32.21 6.58 17.67
N PRO A 391 32.11 5.92 18.84
CA PRO A 391 30.93 5.99 19.71
C PRO A 391 30.61 7.37 20.29
N THR A 392 31.12 8.46 19.70
CA THR A 392 31.21 9.75 20.35
C THR A 392 30.37 10.87 19.73
N GLU A 393 29.68 10.71 18.58
CA GLU A 393 29.00 11.88 17.97
C GLU A 393 27.55 11.72 17.45
N ILE A 394 26.85 10.59 17.64
CA ILE A 394 25.43 10.50 17.20
C ILE A 394 24.42 10.51 18.35
N LEU A 395 24.82 10.52 19.62
CA LEU A 395 23.87 10.56 20.75
C LEU A 395 24.06 11.82 21.60
N ALA A 396 23.30 12.86 21.26
CA ALA A 396 22.79 13.72 22.32
C ALA A 396 21.59 12.98 22.92
N GLY A 397 21.53 12.88 24.25
CA GLY A 397 20.45 12.19 24.97
C GLY A 397 20.71 10.70 25.24
N ARG A 398 19.99 10.13 26.22
CA ARG A 398 20.12 8.73 26.66
C ARG A 398 18.78 8.03 26.55
N THR A 399 18.75 6.83 25.97
CA THR A 399 17.54 5.99 26.00
C THR A 399 17.18 5.58 27.42
N LEU A 400 15.89 5.61 27.74
CA LEU A 400 15.34 5.10 29.00
C LEU A 400 14.75 3.70 28.78
N ARG A 401 14.64 2.91 29.86
CA ARG A 401 13.92 1.63 29.81
C ARG A 401 12.43 1.91 29.55
N PRO A 402 11.71 0.99 28.87
CA PRO A 402 10.26 1.04 28.81
C PRO A 402 9.68 1.18 30.22
N ASP A 403 8.70 2.07 30.35
CA ASP A 403 7.97 2.30 31.58
C ASP A 403 6.47 2.16 31.33
N GLY A 404 5.67 2.14 32.40
CA GLY A 404 4.21 1.99 32.28
C GLY A 404 3.56 3.09 31.43
N ARG A 405 4.26 4.21 31.18
CA ARG A 405 3.76 5.26 30.31
C ARG A 405 3.91 4.90 28.85
N LEU A 406 5.08 4.40 28.44
CA LEU A 406 5.29 3.86 27.10
C LEU A 406 4.33 2.69 26.82
N ASP A 407 4.11 1.80 27.78
CA ASP A 407 3.15 0.69 27.66
C ASP A 407 1.72 1.19 27.45
N SER A 408 1.31 2.24 28.17
CA SER A 408 -0.01 2.85 28.02
C SER A 408 -0.20 3.52 26.65
N LEU A 409 0.85 4.13 26.09
CA LEU A 409 0.85 4.72 24.75
C LEU A 409 0.73 3.63 23.69
N GLN A 410 1.52 2.56 23.80
CA GLN A 410 1.43 1.39 22.91
C GLN A 410 0.02 0.78 22.95
N SER A 411 -0.53 0.59 24.15
CA SER A 411 -1.88 0.04 24.33
C SER A 411 -2.99 0.94 23.77
N ARG A 412 -2.84 2.27 23.88
CA ARG A 412 -3.78 3.24 23.28
C ARG A 412 -3.72 3.19 21.75
N GLN A 413 -2.52 3.11 21.19
CA GLN A 413 -2.29 3.03 19.76
C GLN A 413 -2.80 1.71 19.18
N GLN A 414 -2.59 0.58 19.87
CA GLN A 414 -3.14 -0.71 19.46
C GLN A 414 -4.67 -0.69 19.41
N ARG A 415 -5.32 -0.04 20.40
CA ARG A 415 -6.78 0.15 20.40
C ARG A 415 -7.27 1.06 19.27
N GLN A 416 -6.51 2.11 18.93
CA GLN A 416 -6.82 2.96 17.78
C GLN A 416 -6.67 2.18 16.46
N LEU A 417 -5.64 1.34 16.35
CA LEU A 417 -5.39 0.50 15.18
C LEU A 417 -6.54 -0.48 14.93
N SER A 418 -7.07 -1.12 15.97
CA SER A 418 -8.25 -2.00 15.89
C SER A 418 -9.52 -1.29 15.39
N ARG A 419 -9.54 0.04 15.36
CA ARG A 419 -10.70 0.87 14.97
C ARG A 419 -10.47 1.61 13.66
N MET A 420 -9.33 1.44 12.99
CA MET A 420 -9.07 2.12 11.73
C MET A 420 -9.99 1.58 10.62
N PRO A 421 -10.58 2.46 9.79
CA PRO A 421 -11.33 2.02 8.63
C PRO A 421 -10.38 1.33 7.62
N PRO A 422 -10.92 0.46 6.76
CA PRO A 422 -10.15 -0.16 5.70
C PRO A 422 -9.67 0.89 4.69
N LEU A 423 -8.56 0.59 4.01
CA LEU A 423 -8.07 1.42 2.91
C LEU A 423 -8.86 1.10 1.65
N ILE A 424 -9.41 2.12 1.00
CA ILE A 424 -10.25 1.95 -0.18
C ILE A 424 -9.57 2.62 -1.37
N PHE A 425 -9.53 1.95 -2.51
CA PHE A 425 -9.07 2.51 -3.77
C PHE A 425 -10.04 2.13 -4.89
N ILE A 426 -10.33 3.06 -5.80
CA ILE A 426 -11.13 2.77 -6.99
C ILE A 426 -10.34 3.05 -8.28
N HIS A 427 -10.24 2.02 -9.12
CA HIS A 427 -9.80 2.12 -10.52
C HIS A 427 -11.03 2.28 -11.43
N THR A 428 -11.05 3.29 -12.27
CA THR A 428 -12.10 3.51 -13.29
C THR A 428 -11.61 3.14 -14.68
N ASP A 429 -12.52 2.87 -15.60
CA ASP A 429 -12.19 2.51 -17.00
C ASP A 429 -11.60 3.68 -17.80
N LYS A 430 -12.01 4.93 -17.51
CA LYS A 430 -11.49 6.15 -18.12
C LYS A 430 -11.58 7.36 -17.19
N ALA A 431 -11.06 8.51 -17.63
CA ALA A 431 -11.02 9.75 -16.85
C ALA A 431 -12.00 10.84 -17.34
N LEU A 432 -12.45 10.75 -18.60
CA LEU A 432 -13.42 11.66 -19.23
C LEU A 432 -14.64 10.87 -19.67
N TYR A 433 -15.83 11.34 -19.28
CA TYR A 433 -17.10 10.71 -19.60
C TYR A 433 -18.03 11.70 -20.31
N SER A 434 -18.90 11.18 -21.18
CA SER A 434 -20.06 11.92 -21.68
C SER A 434 -21.34 11.42 -21.02
N THR A 435 -22.38 12.26 -20.95
CA THR A 435 -23.71 11.81 -20.50
C THR A 435 -24.20 10.65 -21.35
N GLY A 436 -24.82 9.64 -20.73
CA GLY A 436 -25.08 8.36 -21.36
C GLY A 436 -23.94 7.35 -21.22
N ASP A 437 -22.71 7.74 -20.89
CA ASP A 437 -21.65 6.75 -20.68
C ASP A 437 -21.89 5.94 -19.38
N PRO A 438 -21.55 4.65 -19.37
CA PRO A 438 -21.34 3.92 -18.14
C PRO A 438 -19.97 4.27 -17.53
N VAL A 439 -19.95 4.65 -16.25
CA VAL A 439 -18.72 4.75 -15.44
C VAL A 439 -18.45 3.38 -14.84
N TRP A 440 -17.53 2.61 -15.42
CA TRP A 440 -17.14 1.31 -14.88
C TRP A 440 -16.01 1.46 -13.88
N PHE A 441 -16.05 0.67 -12.81
CA PHE A 441 -15.03 0.75 -11.78
C PHE A 441 -14.78 -0.56 -11.04
N SER A 442 -13.56 -0.68 -10.49
CA SER A 442 -13.09 -1.77 -9.63
C SER A 442 -12.57 -1.16 -8.34
N ALA A 443 -13.11 -1.62 -7.22
CA ALA A 443 -12.70 -1.23 -5.88
C ALA A 443 -11.75 -2.27 -5.26
N TYR A 444 -10.76 -1.78 -4.53
CA TYR A 444 -9.85 -2.53 -3.68
C TYR A 444 -10.05 -2.06 -2.24
N VAL A 445 -10.35 -2.98 -1.34
CA VAL A 445 -10.61 -2.73 0.08
C VAL A 445 -9.63 -3.56 0.90
N LEU A 446 -8.67 -2.88 1.50
CA LEU A 446 -7.50 -3.50 2.13
C LEU A 446 -7.52 -3.32 3.66
N ASP A 447 -6.95 -4.30 4.35
CA ASP A 447 -6.60 -4.19 5.76
C ASP A 447 -5.58 -3.05 5.94
N PRO A 448 -5.84 -2.06 6.82
CA PRO A 448 -4.96 -0.89 6.97
C PRO A 448 -3.59 -1.24 7.56
N THR A 449 -3.47 -2.39 8.22
CA THR A 449 -2.23 -2.89 8.84
C THR A 449 -1.40 -3.71 7.86
N ARG A 450 -2.05 -4.66 7.19
CA ARG A 450 -1.36 -5.62 6.32
C ARG A 450 -1.21 -5.10 4.89
N GLN A 451 -2.05 -4.14 4.49
CA GLN A 451 -2.23 -3.69 3.10
C GLN A 451 -2.55 -4.85 2.15
N LEU A 452 -3.26 -5.85 2.68
CA LEU A 452 -3.73 -7.01 1.93
C LEU A 452 -5.25 -6.93 1.78
N PRO A 453 -5.83 -7.52 0.72
CA PRO A 453 -7.27 -7.54 0.55
C PRO A 453 -7.99 -8.15 1.77
N LEU A 454 -9.10 -7.55 2.17
CA LEU A 454 -9.91 -8.04 3.30
C LEU A 454 -10.61 -9.37 2.93
N THR A 455 -10.19 -10.46 3.56
CA THR A 455 -10.68 -11.82 3.27
C THR A 455 -11.78 -12.31 4.21
N ALA A 456 -12.16 -11.54 5.23
CA ALA A 456 -13.11 -12.00 6.23
C ALA A 456 -14.57 -12.03 5.72
N SER A 457 -15.20 -13.21 5.77
CA SER A 457 -16.65 -13.38 5.58
C SER A 457 -17.40 -12.55 6.63
N GLY A 458 -18.07 -11.47 6.21
CA GLY A 458 -18.75 -10.52 7.10
C GLY A 458 -18.08 -9.15 7.25
N GLY A 459 -17.11 -8.80 6.39
CA GLY A 459 -16.50 -7.46 6.33
C GLY A 459 -17.49 -6.31 6.05
N PRO A 460 -17.07 -5.04 6.22
CA PRO A 460 -17.93 -3.88 6.03
C PRO A 460 -18.43 -3.77 4.58
N SER A 461 -19.69 -3.38 4.38
CA SER A 461 -20.23 -3.13 3.05
C SER A 461 -19.57 -1.90 2.43
N LEU A 462 -19.08 -2.02 1.19
CA LEU A 462 -18.54 -0.89 0.45
C LEU A 462 -19.68 -0.05 -0.11
N GLN A 463 -19.67 1.24 0.19
CA GLN A 463 -20.55 2.23 -0.41
C GLN A 463 -19.78 3.03 -1.43
N VAL A 464 -20.38 3.25 -2.59
CA VAL A 464 -19.83 4.14 -3.63
C VAL A 464 -20.92 5.12 -4.04
N GLU A 465 -20.59 6.41 -4.09
CA GLU A 465 -21.50 7.47 -4.51
C GLU A 465 -20.87 8.37 -5.57
N LEU A 466 -21.72 8.85 -6.48
CA LEU A 466 -21.37 9.91 -7.43
C LEU A 466 -22.04 11.20 -6.96
N VAL A 467 -21.27 12.28 -6.87
CA VAL A 467 -21.72 13.59 -6.35
C VAL A 467 -21.45 14.67 -7.40
N ASP A 468 -22.41 15.57 -7.58
CA ASP A 468 -22.32 16.66 -8.55
C ASP A 468 -21.33 17.78 -8.13
N PRO A 469 -21.00 18.73 -9.02
CA PRO A 469 -20.09 19.83 -8.71
C PRO A 469 -20.54 20.73 -7.55
N LEU A 470 -21.83 20.72 -7.20
CA LEU A 470 -22.45 21.50 -6.13
C LEU A 470 -22.53 20.72 -4.80
N GLY A 471 -22.03 19.48 -4.77
CA GLY A 471 -22.03 18.64 -3.58
C GLY A 471 -23.31 17.84 -3.36
N ARG A 472 -24.21 17.75 -4.36
CA ARG A 472 -25.46 16.99 -4.27
C ARG A 472 -25.26 15.55 -4.76
N PRO A 473 -25.81 14.53 -4.06
CA PRO A 473 -25.70 13.15 -4.51
C PRO A 473 -26.45 12.95 -5.83
N VAL A 474 -25.79 12.30 -6.79
CA VAL A 474 -26.32 11.94 -8.11
C VAL A 474 -26.83 10.52 -8.10
N ASP A 475 -25.99 9.57 -7.66
CA ASP A 475 -26.33 8.16 -7.58
C ASP A 475 -25.49 7.46 -6.49
N HIS A 476 -25.98 6.34 -5.95
CA HIS A 476 -25.39 5.61 -4.82
C HIS A 476 -25.54 4.10 -5.01
N GLN A 477 -24.49 3.33 -4.69
CA GLN A 477 -24.45 1.87 -4.77
C GLN A 477 -23.81 1.23 -3.54
N TRP A 478 -24.40 0.11 -3.10
CA TRP A 478 -23.82 -0.82 -2.14
C TRP A 478 -23.24 -2.02 -2.88
N LEU A 479 -21.96 -2.33 -2.63
CA LEU A 479 -21.25 -3.40 -3.33
C LEU A 479 -20.81 -4.51 -2.38
N PRO A 480 -21.05 -5.79 -2.73
CA PRO A 480 -20.51 -6.92 -2.00
C PRO A 480 -19.00 -7.01 -2.24
N LEU A 481 -18.24 -7.35 -1.19
CA LEU A 481 -16.82 -7.61 -1.29
C LEU A 481 -16.57 -9.11 -1.53
N ALA A 482 -15.79 -9.42 -2.56
CA ALA A 482 -15.21 -10.72 -2.81
C ALA A 482 -13.69 -10.60 -2.68
N GLU A 483 -13.10 -11.25 -1.66
CA GLU A 483 -11.66 -11.16 -1.36
C GLU A 483 -11.14 -9.72 -1.33
N GLY A 484 -11.86 -8.81 -0.67
CA GLY A 484 -11.49 -7.41 -0.57
C GLY A 484 -11.60 -6.63 -1.89
N ARG A 485 -12.34 -7.14 -2.88
CA ARG A 485 -12.55 -6.48 -4.16
C ARG A 485 -14.02 -6.39 -4.52
N ALA A 486 -14.38 -5.37 -5.30
CA ALA A 486 -15.72 -5.24 -5.87
C ALA A 486 -15.66 -4.58 -7.25
N GLY A 487 -16.61 -4.92 -8.12
CA GLY A 487 -16.82 -4.23 -9.39
C GLY A 487 -18.18 -3.55 -9.40
N GLY A 488 -18.27 -2.36 -10.00
CA GLY A 488 -19.52 -1.60 -10.08
C GLY A 488 -19.62 -0.71 -11.32
N ARG A 489 -20.78 -0.07 -11.49
CA ARG A 489 -21.06 0.78 -12.66
C ARG A 489 -22.11 1.84 -12.39
N PHE A 490 -21.82 3.12 -12.65
CA PHE A 490 -22.84 4.17 -12.71
C PHE A 490 -23.30 4.43 -14.14
N GLN A 491 -24.60 4.57 -14.38
CA GLN A 491 -25.13 5.00 -15.67
C GLN A 491 -25.37 6.51 -15.63
N LEU A 492 -24.64 7.28 -16.45
CA LEU A 492 -24.80 8.74 -16.45
C LEU A 492 -26.08 9.15 -17.19
N SER A 493 -26.96 9.89 -16.52
CA SER A 493 -28.19 10.44 -17.11
C SER A 493 -27.88 11.59 -18.09
N ASP A 494 -28.69 11.71 -19.14
CA ASP A 494 -28.66 12.86 -20.07
C ASP A 494 -29.07 14.19 -19.40
N SER A 495 -29.60 14.15 -18.17
CA SER A 495 -29.97 15.34 -17.38
C SER A 495 -28.80 15.97 -16.60
N LEU A 496 -27.63 15.32 -16.56
CA LEU A 496 -26.48 15.80 -15.79
C LEU A 496 -25.81 17.00 -16.47
N THR A 497 -25.42 18.04 -15.73
CA THR A 497 -24.70 19.18 -16.31
C THR A 497 -23.22 18.84 -16.56
N SER A 498 -22.59 19.47 -17.55
CA SER A 498 -21.14 19.35 -17.71
C SER A 498 -20.38 19.89 -16.50
N GLY A 499 -19.36 19.18 -16.03
CA GLY A 499 -18.53 19.62 -14.92
C GLY A 499 -17.65 18.52 -14.30
N ASN A 500 -17.00 18.86 -13.19
CA ASN A 500 -16.22 17.93 -12.38
C ASN A 500 -17.09 17.33 -11.28
N TYR A 501 -17.32 16.02 -11.36
CA TYR A 501 -18.06 15.21 -10.39
C TYR A 501 -17.10 14.53 -9.43
N ARG A 502 -17.59 14.10 -8.27
CA ARG A 502 -16.82 13.31 -7.31
C ARG A 502 -17.33 11.88 -7.27
N LEU A 503 -16.43 10.93 -7.46
CA LEU A 503 -16.64 9.53 -7.13
C LEU A 503 -16.07 9.29 -5.74
N ARG A 504 -16.93 8.95 -4.78
CA ARG A 504 -16.54 8.70 -3.39
C ARG A 504 -16.79 7.26 -3.03
N ALA A 505 -15.92 6.70 -2.21
CA ALA A 505 -16.10 5.38 -1.66
C ALA A 505 -15.75 5.36 -0.18
N TYR A 506 -16.57 4.67 0.61
CA TYR A 506 -16.41 4.60 2.05
C TYR A 506 -17.14 3.38 2.59
N THR A 507 -16.87 3.09 3.85
CA THR A 507 -17.53 2.07 4.65
C THR A 507 -18.23 2.71 5.85
N ASP A 508 -18.99 1.91 6.58
CA ASP A 508 -19.69 2.38 7.77
C ASP A 508 -18.73 2.76 8.91
N THR A 509 -17.48 2.31 8.89
CA THR A 509 -16.45 2.65 9.89
C THR A 509 -15.72 3.97 9.62
N ASP A 510 -15.87 4.57 8.44
CA ASP A 510 -15.21 5.85 8.11
C ASP A 510 -15.78 7.04 8.92
N PRO A 511 -14.98 7.76 9.72
CA PRO A 511 -15.49 8.90 10.48
C PRO A 511 -15.90 10.07 9.58
N LEU A 512 -16.98 10.78 9.94
CA LEU A 512 -17.41 11.98 9.21
C LEU A 512 -16.34 13.09 9.20
N SER A 513 -15.52 13.15 10.25
CA SER A 513 -14.46 14.15 10.41
C SER A 513 -13.26 13.93 9.49
N SER A 514 -13.05 12.72 8.94
CA SER A 514 -11.91 12.41 8.06
C SER A 514 -12.25 12.46 6.57
N GLY A 515 -13.52 12.63 6.20
CA GLY A 515 -13.97 12.51 4.81
C GLY A 515 -14.20 11.05 4.39
N PRO A 516 -14.58 10.81 3.12
CA PRO A 516 -14.74 9.45 2.59
C PRO A 516 -13.39 8.73 2.52
N GLY A 517 -13.40 7.40 2.65
CA GLY A 517 -12.18 6.57 2.58
C GLY A 517 -11.46 6.65 1.23
N PHE A 518 -12.15 7.05 0.17
CA PHE A 518 -11.61 7.37 -1.14
C PHE A 518 -12.46 8.47 -1.82
N GLU A 519 -11.82 9.41 -2.51
CA GLU A 519 -12.48 10.39 -3.38
C GLU A 519 -11.65 10.61 -4.64
N ARG A 520 -12.30 10.64 -5.81
CA ARG A 520 -11.68 10.96 -7.10
C ARG A 520 -12.59 11.90 -7.91
N ILE A 521 -11.96 12.82 -8.64
CA ILE A 521 -12.69 13.72 -9.56
C ILE A 521 -12.86 13.03 -10.92
N LEU A 522 -14.08 13.05 -11.46
CA LEU A 522 -14.43 12.60 -12.81
C LEU A 522 -14.96 13.78 -13.62
N THR A 523 -14.44 13.99 -14.83
CA THR A 523 -14.97 15.01 -15.74
C THR A 523 -16.10 14.44 -16.57
N VAL A 524 -17.28 15.06 -16.51
CA VAL A 524 -18.48 14.65 -17.25
C VAL A 524 -18.88 15.77 -18.21
N TYR A 525 -19.05 15.45 -19.48
CA TYR A 525 -19.51 16.35 -20.54
C TYR A 525 -20.94 16.00 -20.97
N ASN A 526 -21.85 16.98 -21.00
CA ASN A 526 -23.18 16.77 -21.56
C ASN A 526 -23.21 17.18 -23.04
N SER A 527 -23.47 16.22 -23.92
CA SER A 527 -23.54 16.43 -25.37
C SER A 527 -24.89 17.00 -25.86
N ARG A 528 -25.95 16.93 -25.04
CA ARG A 528 -27.31 17.37 -25.35
C ARG A 528 -27.65 18.76 -24.83
N LEU A 529 -26.94 19.23 -23.80
CA LEU A 529 -26.97 20.61 -23.35
C LEU A 529 -25.78 21.32 -23.98
N PRO A 530 -25.94 22.04 -25.11
CA PRO A 530 -24.84 22.81 -25.65
C PRO A 530 -24.32 23.77 -24.56
N HIS A 531 -23.01 23.79 -24.35
CA HIS A 531 -22.38 24.91 -23.67
C HIS A 531 -22.66 26.14 -24.52
N THR A 532 -23.65 26.93 -24.13
CA THR A 532 -23.86 28.24 -24.72
C THR A 532 -22.64 29.08 -24.36
N ASN A 533 -21.76 29.28 -25.34
CA ASN A 533 -20.91 30.45 -25.39
C ASN A 533 -21.85 31.67 -25.46
N GLY A 534 -22.35 32.14 -24.31
CA GLY A 534 -23.26 33.27 -24.24
C GLY A 534 -24.58 32.98 -23.52
N SER A 535 -24.52 32.90 -22.20
CA SER A 535 -25.45 33.65 -21.36
C SER A 535 -24.73 33.93 -20.06
N ALA A 536 -24.64 35.20 -19.74
CA ALA A 536 -24.10 35.68 -18.49
C ALA A 536 -24.84 35.02 -17.31
N VAL A 537 -24.31 33.89 -16.84
CA VAL A 537 -23.98 33.84 -15.41
C VAL A 537 -23.13 35.08 -15.24
N ALA A 538 -23.70 36.10 -14.56
CA ALA A 538 -23.00 37.33 -14.20
C ALA A 538 -21.54 36.98 -14.01
N PRO A 539 -20.58 37.73 -14.61
CA PRO A 539 -19.18 37.40 -14.45
C PRO A 539 -19.04 37.07 -12.97
N VAL A 540 -18.79 35.79 -12.66
CA VAL A 540 -18.03 35.50 -11.45
C VAL A 540 -16.85 36.33 -11.79
N VAL A 541 -16.82 37.51 -11.16
CA VAL A 541 -15.79 38.52 -11.29
C VAL A 541 -14.58 37.67 -11.59
N ASN A 542 -14.05 37.72 -12.83
CA ASN A 542 -12.68 37.27 -13.01
C ASN A 542 -12.03 37.92 -11.81
N PRO A 543 -11.45 37.22 -10.84
CA PRO A 543 -10.59 37.91 -9.92
C PRO A 543 -9.36 38.31 -10.77
N MET A 544 -9.56 39.16 -11.79
CA MET A 544 -8.64 40.17 -12.15
C MET A 544 -8.42 40.91 -10.84
N THR A 545 -7.16 40.84 -10.42
CA THR A 545 -6.55 41.77 -9.49
C THR A 545 -6.85 41.58 -8.01
N THR A 546 -6.89 40.33 -7.56
CA THR A 546 -6.07 40.07 -6.37
C THR A 546 -4.89 39.22 -6.81
N ASP A 547 -3.77 39.87 -7.09
CA ASP A 547 -2.43 39.25 -7.15
C ASP A 547 -2.06 38.54 -5.83
N SER A 548 -2.94 38.57 -4.82
CA SER A 548 -2.75 37.93 -3.54
C SER A 548 -2.71 36.41 -3.70
N LEU A 549 -1.52 35.87 -3.49
CA LEU A 549 -1.30 34.44 -3.34
C LEU A 549 -1.67 34.04 -1.91
N ASP A 550 -2.23 32.84 -1.72
CA ASP A 550 -2.31 32.23 -0.39
C ASP A 550 -0.92 31.67 -0.08
N VAL A 551 -0.21 32.31 0.85
CA VAL A 551 1.15 31.96 1.25
C VAL A 551 1.16 31.59 2.73
N GLN A 552 1.62 30.37 3.02
CA GLN A 552 1.64 29.81 4.37
C GLN A 552 3.04 29.41 4.77
N PHE A 553 3.41 29.71 6.01
CA PHE A 553 4.65 29.27 6.66
C PHE A 553 4.32 28.29 7.79
N LEU A 554 4.90 27.10 7.73
CA LEU A 554 4.48 25.93 8.50
C LEU A 554 5.69 25.36 9.26
N PRO A 555 5.85 25.66 10.57
CA PRO A 555 7.00 25.18 11.34
C PRO A 555 7.05 23.67 11.44
N GLU A 556 8.22 23.07 11.20
CA GLU A 556 8.43 21.64 11.35
C GLU A 556 8.06 21.18 12.78
N GLY A 557 7.28 20.11 12.91
CA GLY A 557 6.78 19.67 14.21
C GLY A 557 5.61 20.51 14.76
N GLY A 558 5.16 21.54 14.04
CA GLY A 558 4.03 22.39 14.39
C GLY A 558 4.35 23.55 15.34
N ARG A 559 5.61 23.72 15.74
CA ARG A 559 6.06 24.76 16.68
C ARG A 559 7.37 25.39 16.22
N TRP A 560 7.53 26.68 16.50
CA TRP A 560 8.75 27.43 16.21
C TRP A 560 9.27 28.01 17.53
N LEU A 561 10.52 27.71 17.92
CA LEU A 561 11.04 28.04 19.26
C LEU A 561 12.13 29.09 19.20
N VAL A 562 12.07 30.07 20.12
CA VAL A 562 13.11 31.08 20.32
C VAL A 562 14.47 30.43 20.58
N GLY A 563 15.51 30.92 19.89
CA GLY A 563 16.89 30.45 20.03
C GLY A 563 17.18 29.10 19.39
N VAL A 564 16.20 28.47 18.74
CA VAL A 564 16.36 27.18 18.06
C VAL A 564 16.19 27.38 16.56
N ALA A 565 17.22 27.02 15.77
CA ALA A 565 17.09 26.96 14.32
C ALA A 565 15.95 26.00 13.93
N GLY A 566 14.88 26.56 13.38
CA GLY A 566 13.67 25.84 13.00
C GLY A 566 13.45 25.92 11.49
N ARG A 567 13.08 24.79 10.90
CA ARG A 567 12.69 24.70 9.48
C ARG A 567 11.21 25.03 9.35
N LEU A 568 10.87 25.87 8.39
CA LEU A 568 9.53 26.32 8.05
C LEU A 568 9.22 25.85 6.63
N GLY A 569 8.18 25.03 6.45
CA GLY A 569 7.63 24.74 5.14
C GLY A 569 6.92 25.96 4.57
N VAL A 570 7.08 26.19 3.27
CA VAL A 570 6.44 27.30 2.55
C VAL A 570 5.46 26.69 1.56
N LYS A 571 4.18 27.06 1.63
CA LYS A 571 3.15 26.67 0.66
C LYS A 571 2.54 27.90 0.02
N VAL A 572 2.47 27.90 -1.30
CA VAL A 572 1.97 28.99 -2.13
C VAL A 572 0.92 28.45 -3.08
N VAL A 573 -0.29 28.96 -2.96
CA VAL A 573 -1.47 28.51 -3.70
C VAL A 573 -2.13 29.70 -4.37
N GLN A 574 -2.50 29.52 -5.64
CA GLN A 574 -3.28 30.48 -6.40
C GLN A 574 -4.78 30.37 -6.02
N PRO A 575 -5.61 31.39 -6.31
CA PRO A 575 -7.05 31.33 -6.06
C PRO A 575 -7.78 30.14 -6.72
N ASN A 576 -7.19 29.52 -7.75
CA ASN A 576 -7.70 28.32 -8.41
C ASN A 576 -7.36 27.00 -7.69
N GLY A 577 -6.63 27.06 -6.56
CA GLY A 577 -6.18 25.91 -5.78
C GLY A 577 -4.87 25.26 -6.23
N ARG A 578 -4.23 25.73 -7.31
CA ARG A 578 -2.96 25.18 -7.82
C ARG A 578 -1.74 25.85 -7.21
N GLY A 579 -0.65 25.09 -7.12
CA GLY A 579 0.64 25.59 -6.68
C GLY A 579 1.28 26.57 -7.66
N ARG A 580 2.14 27.46 -7.15
CA ARG A 580 2.94 28.38 -7.99
C ARG A 580 4.34 28.61 -7.43
N ALA A 581 5.34 28.53 -8.31
CA ALA A 581 6.72 28.91 -8.02
C ALA A 581 6.83 30.42 -7.77
N VAL A 582 7.45 30.80 -6.65
CA VAL A 582 7.75 32.19 -6.27
C VAL A 582 9.09 32.27 -5.56
N GLU A 583 9.64 33.48 -5.52
CA GLU A 583 10.82 33.83 -4.75
C GLU A 583 10.43 34.87 -3.68
N GLY A 584 11.09 34.78 -2.54
CA GLY A 584 10.86 35.72 -1.44
C GLY A 584 11.99 35.75 -0.41
N TYR A 585 11.89 36.72 0.48
CA TYR A 585 12.82 36.87 1.60
C TYR A 585 12.10 37.26 2.87
N ILE A 586 12.73 37.00 4.01
CA ILE A 586 12.19 37.27 5.34
C ILE A 586 12.98 38.42 5.95
N VAL A 587 12.25 39.40 6.47
CA VAL A 587 12.80 40.51 7.25
C VAL A 587 12.32 40.43 8.70
N ASP A 588 13.12 40.95 9.62
CA ASP A 588 12.69 41.19 10.99
C ASP A 588 11.97 42.54 11.14
N GLU A 589 11.59 42.90 12.37
CA GLU A 589 10.90 44.15 12.68
C GLU A 589 11.70 45.41 12.36
N ASP A 590 13.04 45.30 12.30
CA ASP A 590 13.95 46.39 11.96
C ASP A 590 14.15 46.50 10.43
N GLY A 591 13.49 45.64 9.64
CA GLY A 591 13.64 45.55 8.19
C GLY A 591 14.91 44.84 7.73
N GLN A 592 15.67 44.21 8.64
CA GLN A 592 16.87 43.47 8.30
C GLN A 592 16.50 42.13 7.66
N LYS A 593 17.08 41.82 6.49
CA LYS A 593 16.90 40.53 5.83
C LYS A 593 17.58 39.41 6.63
N VAL A 594 16.78 38.45 7.10
CA VAL A 594 17.21 37.32 7.95
C VAL A 594 17.15 35.95 7.24
N GLY A 595 16.51 35.88 6.06
CA GLY A 595 16.44 34.65 5.27
C GLY A 595 15.89 34.85 3.86
N SER A 596 16.07 33.86 3.00
CA SER A 596 15.49 33.82 1.64
C SER A 596 14.97 32.43 1.32
N PHE A 597 13.96 32.34 0.47
CA PHE A 597 13.36 31.08 0.06
C PHE A 597 12.84 31.14 -1.39
N THR A 598 12.72 29.97 -1.99
CA THR A 598 12.13 29.74 -3.30
C THR A 598 11.16 28.57 -3.20
N THR A 599 10.06 28.60 -3.96
CA THR A 599 9.16 27.45 -4.10
C THR A 599 9.29 26.78 -5.45
N ASN A 600 9.04 25.48 -5.50
CA ASN A 600 9.00 24.69 -6.72
C ASN A 600 7.75 25.01 -7.57
N ALA A 601 7.63 24.38 -8.74
CA ALA A 601 6.49 24.57 -9.65
C ALA A 601 5.12 24.27 -9.01
N LEU A 602 5.07 23.38 -8.01
CA LEU A 602 3.87 23.00 -7.24
C LEU A 602 3.67 23.87 -5.99
N GLY A 603 4.39 25.00 -5.91
CA GLY A 603 4.27 26.02 -4.89
C GLY A 603 4.75 25.62 -3.51
N MET A 604 5.68 24.67 -3.39
CA MET A 604 6.23 24.25 -2.10
C MET A 604 7.73 24.54 -1.99
N GLY A 605 8.16 24.92 -0.81
CA GLY A 605 9.57 25.15 -0.48
C GLY A 605 9.80 25.07 1.02
N GLN A 606 10.98 25.45 1.46
CA GLN A 606 11.35 25.48 2.87
C GLN A 606 12.39 26.56 3.15
N VAL A 607 12.42 27.02 4.39
CA VAL A 607 13.42 27.98 4.88
C VAL A 607 13.76 27.65 6.32
N THR A 608 15.02 27.85 6.72
CA THR A 608 15.47 27.64 8.11
C THR A 608 15.81 28.98 8.73
N LEU A 609 15.25 29.24 9.90
CA LEU A 609 15.43 30.51 10.61
C LEU A 609 15.49 30.27 12.13
N THR A 610 16.33 31.04 12.83
CA THR A 610 16.46 31.02 14.30
C THR A 610 15.79 32.27 14.87
N PRO A 611 14.60 32.16 15.49
CA PRO A 611 13.89 33.32 15.97
C PRO A 611 14.51 33.85 17.27
N VAL A 612 14.67 35.17 17.34
CA VAL A 612 15.06 35.93 18.53
C VAL A 612 13.84 36.28 19.37
N MET A 613 14.00 36.31 20.70
CA MET A 613 12.95 36.63 21.66
C MET A 613 12.35 38.02 21.38
N GLY A 614 11.03 38.13 21.36
CA GLY A 614 10.31 39.41 21.20
C GLY A 614 10.20 39.92 19.76
N LYS A 615 11.09 39.50 18.85
CA LYS A 615 11.09 39.93 17.44
C LYS A 615 9.95 39.30 16.63
N ARG A 616 9.39 40.07 15.69
CA ARG A 616 8.45 39.59 14.67
C ARG A 616 9.12 39.49 13.30
N TYR A 617 8.62 38.59 12.46
CA TYR A 617 9.18 38.33 11.13
C TYR A 617 8.10 38.43 10.06
N THR A 618 8.46 39.06 8.95
CA THR A 618 7.58 39.25 7.80
C THR A 618 8.28 38.71 6.55
N ALA A 619 7.61 37.83 5.81
CA ALA A 619 8.05 37.41 4.48
C ALA A 619 7.53 38.38 3.42
N LEU A 620 8.42 38.79 2.52
CA LEU A 620 8.11 39.58 1.34
C LEU A 620 8.20 38.64 0.12
N VAL A 621 7.06 38.42 -0.54
CA VAL A 621 6.88 37.44 -1.61
C VAL A 621 6.61 38.18 -2.92
N ALA A 622 7.40 37.92 -3.97
CA ALA A 622 7.13 38.49 -5.28
C ALA A 622 5.93 37.79 -5.94
N THR A 623 4.87 38.54 -6.28
CA THR A 623 3.66 37.97 -6.94
C THR A 623 3.92 37.56 -8.39
N HIS A 624 4.92 38.15 -9.04
CA HIS A 624 5.49 37.76 -10.33
C HIS A 624 6.89 38.39 -10.47
N PRO A 625 7.73 37.96 -11.41
CA PRO A 625 9.02 38.62 -11.68
C PRO A 625 8.81 40.13 -11.92
N GLY A 626 9.46 40.99 -11.12
CA GLY A 626 9.31 42.45 -11.16
C GLY A 626 7.99 43.01 -10.60
N GLY A 627 7.17 42.18 -9.96
CA GLY A 627 5.86 42.55 -9.40
C GLY A 627 5.91 43.12 -7.98
N ARG A 628 4.72 43.52 -7.48
CA ARG A 628 4.56 44.06 -6.13
C ARG A 628 4.80 42.95 -5.09
N GLU A 629 5.53 43.25 -4.02
CA GLU A 629 5.75 42.30 -2.93
C GLU A 629 4.51 42.19 -2.02
N GLN A 630 4.09 40.96 -1.74
CA GLN A 630 3.06 40.67 -0.74
C GLN A 630 3.74 40.38 0.60
N ALA A 631 3.36 41.12 1.65
CA ALA A 631 3.85 40.92 3.00
C ALA A 631 3.03 39.88 3.76
N ILE A 632 3.70 38.86 4.30
CA ILE A 632 3.10 37.74 5.03
C ILE A 632 3.74 37.64 6.42
N ILE A 633 2.94 37.77 7.47
CA ILE A 633 3.43 37.65 8.85
C ILE A 633 3.70 36.18 9.15
N LEU A 634 4.91 35.85 9.62
CA LEU A 634 5.26 34.50 10.03
C LEU A 634 4.58 34.12 11.36
N PRO A 635 4.39 32.82 11.65
CA PRO A 635 3.91 32.36 12.96
C PRO A 635 4.78 32.92 14.10
N ALA A 636 4.16 33.24 15.24
CA ALA A 636 4.90 33.68 16.41
C ALA A 636 5.77 32.53 16.98
N ALA A 637 7.02 32.85 17.31
CA ALA A 637 7.92 31.90 17.98
C ALA A 637 7.59 31.79 19.48
N GLU A 638 7.50 30.56 19.98
CA GLU A 638 7.26 30.25 21.39
C GLU A 638 8.57 30.38 22.19
N PRO A 639 8.56 30.96 23.41
CA PRO A 639 9.76 31.17 24.21
C PRO A 639 10.33 29.87 24.80
N GLU A 640 9.47 28.90 25.08
CA GLU A 640 9.85 27.58 25.59
C GLU A 640 8.96 26.47 25.02
N GLY A 641 9.52 25.28 24.81
CA GLY A 641 8.76 24.14 24.31
C GLY A 641 9.65 22.99 23.84
N TRP A 642 9.09 22.15 22.97
CA TRP A 642 9.84 21.12 22.23
C TRP A 642 9.73 21.36 20.73
N ALA A 643 10.84 21.15 20.01
CA ALA A 643 10.94 21.15 18.57
C ALA A 643 11.36 19.75 18.09
N LEU A 644 10.69 19.27 17.05
CA LEU A 644 10.96 17.98 16.41
C LEU A 644 11.41 18.24 14.98
N GLY A 645 12.54 17.66 14.59
CA GLY A 645 13.03 17.66 13.22
C GLY A 645 13.37 16.25 12.75
N ALA A 646 13.16 15.99 11.47
CA ALA A 646 13.54 14.74 10.84
C ALA A 646 14.26 14.98 9.51
N ASP A 647 15.18 14.09 9.18
CA ASP A 647 15.89 14.07 7.91
C ASP A 647 15.93 12.62 7.39
N ALA A 648 15.20 12.40 6.30
CA ALA A 648 15.10 11.13 5.59
C ALA A 648 15.86 11.12 4.26
N LEU A 649 16.51 12.24 3.90
CA LEU A 649 17.13 12.44 2.59
C LEU A 649 18.66 12.30 2.65
N SER A 650 19.29 12.78 3.72
CA SER A 650 20.75 12.76 3.86
C SER A 650 21.33 11.36 3.99
N ASP A 651 20.56 10.40 4.53
CA ASP A 651 20.98 9.02 4.69
C ASP A 651 19.86 8.07 4.22
N SER A 652 20.08 7.42 3.08
CA SER A 652 19.10 6.47 2.53
C SER A 652 18.90 5.22 3.39
N ALA A 653 19.76 4.92 4.37
CA ALA A 653 19.64 3.77 5.27
C ALA A 653 18.99 4.12 6.63
N ARG A 654 18.96 5.41 6.99
CA ARG A 654 18.54 5.86 8.32
C ARG A 654 17.67 7.12 8.26
N LEU A 655 16.62 7.13 9.08
CA LEU A 655 15.87 8.32 9.41
C LEU A 655 16.57 9.03 10.57
N LEU A 656 17.17 10.19 10.32
CA LEU A 656 17.80 11.00 11.36
C LEU A 656 16.72 11.83 12.07
N VAL A 657 16.64 11.70 13.40
CA VAL A 657 15.66 12.39 14.24
C VAL A 657 16.39 13.32 15.21
N ARG A 658 15.88 14.55 15.33
CA ARG A 658 16.36 15.56 16.27
C ARG A 658 15.21 16.09 17.11
N VAL A 659 15.37 16.06 18.43
CA VAL A 659 14.47 16.66 19.41
C VAL A 659 15.24 17.73 20.15
N ARG A 660 14.69 18.93 20.24
CA ARG A 660 15.22 20.01 21.07
C ARG A 660 14.15 20.52 22.01
N ALA A 661 14.54 20.87 23.22
CA ALA A 661 13.69 21.46 24.23
C ALA A 661 14.35 22.71 24.80
N THR A 662 13.56 23.71 25.15
CA THR A 662 14.02 24.97 25.74
C THR A 662 13.30 25.25 27.05
N GLY A 663 13.86 26.13 27.89
CA GLY A 663 13.28 26.52 29.18
C GLY A 663 13.12 25.33 30.13
N ARG A 664 11.96 25.26 30.81
CA ARG A 664 11.66 24.22 31.82
C ARG A 664 11.57 22.79 31.27
N TYR A 665 11.59 22.62 29.95
CA TYR A 665 11.42 21.33 29.29
C TYR A 665 12.74 20.59 29.01
N GLN A 666 13.89 21.26 29.20
CA GLN A 666 15.22 20.72 28.85
C GLN A 666 15.59 19.40 29.54
N ASN A 667 15.05 19.16 30.74
CA ASN A 667 15.38 18.00 31.57
C ASN A 667 14.26 16.95 31.61
N GLN A 668 13.15 17.18 30.90
CA GLN A 668 12.03 16.25 30.90
C GLN A 668 12.30 15.07 29.96
N PRO A 669 11.93 13.83 30.35
CA PRO A 669 11.94 12.72 29.42
C PRO A 669 10.88 12.94 28.34
N VAL A 670 11.17 12.44 27.15
CA VAL A 670 10.26 12.46 26.01
C VAL A 670 10.08 11.06 25.46
N TYR A 671 8.94 10.81 24.84
CA TYR A 671 8.65 9.55 24.18
C TYR A 671 8.52 9.80 22.70
N ILE A 672 9.12 8.92 21.90
CA ILE A 672 9.07 8.99 20.45
C ILE A 672 8.36 7.75 19.96
N THR A 673 7.40 7.93 19.05
CA THR A 673 6.78 6.82 18.32
C THR A 673 6.88 7.07 16.82
N LEU A 674 7.12 6.03 16.05
CA LEU A 674 7.05 6.03 14.59
C LEU A 674 5.96 5.06 14.14
N GLN A 675 5.07 5.52 13.28
CA GLN A 675 3.94 4.73 12.80
C GLN A 675 3.87 4.71 11.27
N ASN A 676 3.40 3.62 10.69
CA ASN A 676 3.01 3.53 9.28
C ASN A 676 1.54 3.11 9.23
N GLN A 677 0.67 3.97 8.67
CA GLN A 677 -0.78 3.72 8.58
C GLN A 677 -1.41 3.19 9.89
N GLY A 678 -1.00 3.78 11.03
CA GLY A 678 -1.49 3.43 12.37
C GLY A 678 -0.74 2.28 13.05
N GLN A 679 0.02 1.46 12.32
CA GLN A 679 0.87 0.44 12.93
C GLN A 679 2.09 1.08 13.59
N LEU A 680 2.30 0.80 14.87
CA LEU A 680 3.49 1.22 15.60
C LEU A 680 4.70 0.36 15.20
N VAL A 681 5.71 0.99 14.59
CA VAL A 681 6.94 0.31 14.13
C VAL A 681 8.15 0.60 15.02
N TYR A 682 8.11 1.68 15.78
CA TYR A 682 9.14 2.04 16.75
C TYR A 682 8.54 2.86 17.89
N SER A 683 8.98 2.59 19.11
CA SER A 683 8.65 3.40 20.28
C SER A 683 9.81 3.39 21.26
N GLN A 684 10.21 4.55 21.77
CA GLN A 684 11.29 4.63 22.74
C GLN A 684 11.19 5.89 23.62
N ALA A 685 11.54 5.74 24.90
CA ALA A 685 11.70 6.84 25.83
C ALA A 685 13.13 7.38 25.82
N TRP A 686 13.28 8.70 25.88
CA TRP A 686 14.55 9.42 25.78
C TRP A 686 14.68 10.47 26.89
N GLN A 687 15.81 10.44 27.56
CA GLN A 687 16.28 11.54 28.40
C GLN A 687 17.09 12.51 27.55
N LEU A 688 16.70 13.78 27.52
CA LEU A 688 17.42 14.82 26.79
C LEU A 688 18.75 15.16 27.50
N SER A 689 19.80 15.42 26.73
CA SER A 689 21.09 15.93 27.23
C SER A 689 21.23 17.39 26.84
N ARG A 690 21.31 18.30 27.81
CA ARG A 690 21.31 19.76 27.59
C ARG A 690 20.14 20.22 26.70
N GLY A 691 18.96 19.63 26.92
CA GLY A 691 17.77 19.92 26.12
C GLY A 691 17.76 19.32 24.72
N GLU A 692 18.68 18.42 24.36
CA GLU A 692 18.73 17.83 23.03
C GLU A 692 18.77 16.30 23.05
N ALA A 693 18.05 15.70 22.09
CA ALA A 693 18.25 14.33 21.67
C ALA A 693 18.45 14.24 20.15
N ARG A 694 19.45 13.47 19.71
CA ARG A 694 19.72 13.18 18.29
C ARG A 694 19.97 11.68 18.16
N PHE A 695 19.38 11.05 17.16
CA PHE A 695 19.57 9.62 16.88
C PHE A 695 19.13 9.27 15.45
N GLY A 696 19.63 8.14 14.93
CA GLY A 696 19.22 7.58 13.65
C GLY A 696 18.38 6.31 13.82
N LEU A 697 17.29 6.19 13.08
CA LEU A 697 16.44 5.00 13.05
C LEU A 697 16.69 4.21 11.76
N PRO A 698 17.06 2.92 11.82
CA PRO A 698 17.23 2.11 10.62
C PRO A 698 15.92 2.00 9.84
N THR A 699 15.93 2.35 8.55
CA THR A 699 14.74 2.27 7.69
C THR A 699 14.78 1.04 6.76
N GLY A 700 15.81 0.19 6.86
CA GLY A 700 16.02 -0.97 6.00
C GLY A 700 14.97 -2.07 6.10
N ASN A 701 14.32 -2.23 7.26
CA ASN A 701 13.26 -3.22 7.49
C ASN A 701 11.85 -2.61 7.47
N LEU A 702 11.75 -1.30 7.23
CA LEU A 702 10.47 -0.60 7.18
C LEU A 702 9.86 -0.79 5.79
N ARG A 703 8.53 -0.97 5.75
CA ARG A 703 7.79 -0.96 4.48
C ARG A 703 7.89 0.44 3.85
N PRO A 704 7.87 0.54 2.52
CA PRO A 704 7.83 1.83 1.86
C PRO A 704 6.53 2.58 2.14
N GLY A 705 6.58 3.91 2.12
CA GLY A 705 5.41 4.79 2.28
C GLY A 705 5.59 5.88 3.31
N VAL A 706 4.50 6.55 3.67
CA VAL A 706 4.48 7.65 4.65
C VAL A 706 4.47 7.11 6.08
N PHE A 707 5.39 7.61 6.91
CA PHE A 707 5.47 7.35 8.34
C PHE A 707 5.19 8.61 9.15
N ARG A 708 4.52 8.45 10.28
CA ARG A 708 4.26 9.51 11.25
C ARG A 708 5.17 9.35 12.46
N LEU A 709 6.06 10.32 12.65
CA LEU A 709 6.88 10.48 13.84
C LEU A 709 6.17 11.41 14.83
N THR A 710 5.92 10.94 16.05
CA THR A 710 5.23 11.71 17.09
C THR A 710 6.11 11.80 18.33
N LEU A 711 6.22 13.03 18.87
CA LEU A 711 6.86 13.35 20.14
C LEU A 711 5.79 13.50 21.23
N TRP A 712 5.92 12.74 22.31
CA TRP A 712 5.02 12.77 23.46
C TRP A 712 5.76 13.28 24.71
N ASP A 713 5.06 14.03 25.54
CA ASP A 713 5.55 14.44 26.86
C ASP A 713 5.33 13.34 27.92
N SER A 714 5.83 13.58 29.14
CA SER A 714 5.65 12.72 30.31
C SER A 714 4.19 12.52 30.73
N THR A 715 3.28 13.41 30.31
CA THR A 715 1.86 13.28 30.57
C THR A 715 1.15 12.41 29.52
N GLY A 716 1.85 11.92 28.50
CA GLY A 716 1.28 11.13 27.40
C GLY A 716 0.51 11.99 26.39
N ARG A 717 0.78 13.29 26.33
CA ARG A 717 0.21 14.20 25.32
C ARG A 717 1.19 14.37 24.18
N ALA A 718 0.71 14.25 22.95
CA ALA A 718 1.52 14.53 21.77
C ALA A 718 1.80 16.04 21.67
N ARG A 719 3.07 16.41 21.47
CA ARG A 719 3.55 17.80 21.46
C ARG A 719 4.00 18.28 20.09
N ALA A 720 4.49 17.37 19.25
CA ALA A 720 4.94 17.62 17.89
C ALA A 720 4.79 16.37 17.01
N GLU A 721 4.53 16.56 15.73
CA GLU A 721 4.46 15.48 14.72
C GLU A 721 5.21 15.85 13.45
N ARG A 722 5.83 14.85 12.81
CA ARG A 722 6.50 14.98 11.52
C ARG A 722 6.20 13.76 10.66
N LEU A 723 5.65 13.98 9.46
CA LEU A 723 5.53 12.92 8.46
C LEU A 723 6.86 12.75 7.73
N VAL A 724 7.26 11.53 7.39
CA VAL A 724 8.47 11.23 6.61
C VAL A 724 8.18 10.12 5.62
N PHE A 725 8.89 10.08 4.49
CA PHE A 725 8.71 9.02 3.50
C PHE A 725 9.86 8.03 3.56
N VAL A 726 9.55 6.73 3.54
CA VAL A 726 10.52 5.66 3.34
C VAL A 726 10.37 5.15 1.90
N PRO A 727 11.40 5.20 1.06
CA PRO A 727 11.30 4.77 -0.34
C PRO A 727 11.30 3.25 -0.49
N GLU A 728 10.81 2.79 -1.64
CA GLU A 728 10.95 1.39 -2.07
C GLU A 728 12.43 1.04 -2.29
N ARG A 729 12.88 -0.07 -1.71
CA ARG A 729 14.28 -0.54 -1.83
C ARG A 729 14.44 -1.75 -2.76
N THR A 730 13.35 -2.46 -3.01
CA THR A 730 13.28 -3.55 -3.98
C THR A 730 12.88 -2.96 -5.34
N GLY A 731 13.37 -3.54 -6.43
CA GLY A 731 12.88 -3.13 -7.75
C GLY A 731 11.37 -3.36 -7.86
N ALA A 732 10.70 -2.53 -8.65
CA ALA A 732 9.28 -2.74 -8.94
C ALA A 732 9.08 -4.09 -9.65
N VAL A 733 7.93 -4.71 -9.41
CA VAL A 733 7.41 -5.76 -10.30
C VAL A 733 7.48 -5.22 -11.74
N GLN A 734 7.71 -6.10 -12.69
CA GLN A 734 7.71 -5.81 -14.12
C GLN A 734 6.51 -6.50 -14.75
N MET A 735 5.77 -5.79 -15.60
CA MET A 735 4.75 -6.39 -16.46
C MET A 735 5.24 -6.37 -17.90
N ARG A 736 5.27 -7.53 -18.55
CA ARG A 736 5.46 -7.64 -20.00
C ARG A 736 4.11 -7.84 -20.66
N VAL A 737 3.92 -7.15 -21.78
CA VAL A 737 2.72 -7.25 -22.62
C VAL A 737 3.13 -7.88 -23.94
N LEU A 738 2.46 -8.97 -24.31
CA LEU A 738 2.69 -9.70 -25.55
C LEU A 738 1.40 -9.71 -26.37
N MET A 739 1.48 -9.23 -27.61
CA MET A 739 0.36 -9.27 -28.57
C MET A 739 0.38 -10.60 -29.32
N GLY A 740 -0.80 -11.17 -29.57
CA GLY A 740 -0.92 -12.41 -30.34
C GLY A 740 -0.52 -12.27 -31.81
N GLN A 741 -0.63 -11.07 -32.39
CA GLN A 741 -0.30 -10.78 -33.78
C GLN A 741 0.27 -9.36 -33.93
N VAL A 742 0.92 -9.10 -35.08
CA VAL A 742 1.55 -7.81 -35.40
C VAL A 742 0.59 -6.85 -36.12
N ARG A 743 -0.44 -7.39 -36.78
CA ARG A 743 -1.45 -6.63 -37.53
C ARG A 743 -2.82 -7.20 -37.24
N TYR A 744 -3.83 -6.33 -37.23
CA TYR A 744 -5.22 -6.72 -36.98
C TYR A 744 -6.14 -6.02 -37.97
N ALA A 745 -7.12 -6.75 -38.48
CA ALA A 745 -8.22 -6.17 -39.23
C ALA A 745 -9.22 -5.44 -38.30
N PRO A 746 -9.99 -4.47 -38.81
CA PRO A 746 -11.14 -3.91 -38.09
C PRO A 746 -12.03 -5.03 -37.52
N ARG A 747 -12.46 -4.88 -36.27
CA ARG A 747 -13.31 -5.85 -35.52
C ARG A 747 -12.68 -7.21 -35.23
N GLU A 748 -11.43 -7.44 -35.63
CA GLU A 748 -10.73 -8.69 -35.33
C GLU A 748 -10.52 -8.85 -33.80
N PRO A 749 -10.71 -10.06 -33.24
CA PRO A 749 -10.38 -10.34 -31.84
C PRO A 749 -8.87 -10.23 -31.58
N VAL A 750 -8.51 -9.38 -30.63
CA VAL A 750 -7.15 -9.22 -30.11
C VAL A 750 -6.98 -10.05 -28.86
N ALA A 751 -5.87 -10.79 -28.80
CA ALA A 751 -5.42 -11.50 -27.61
C ALA A 751 -4.15 -10.83 -27.06
N ILE A 752 -4.20 -10.38 -25.81
CA ILE A 752 -3.07 -9.79 -25.09
C ILE A 752 -2.68 -10.70 -23.94
N SER A 753 -1.43 -11.15 -23.91
CA SER A 753 -0.85 -11.88 -22.78
C SER A 753 -0.09 -10.92 -21.87
N LEU A 754 -0.42 -10.96 -20.59
CA LEU A 754 0.24 -10.21 -19.52
C LEU A 754 1.14 -11.17 -18.74
N GLN A 755 2.38 -10.77 -18.48
CA GLN A 755 3.30 -11.53 -17.63
C GLN A 755 3.83 -10.65 -16.51
N PHE A 756 3.55 -11.01 -15.26
CA PHE A 756 4.00 -10.33 -14.06
C PHE A 756 5.24 -11.02 -13.51
N ARG A 757 6.34 -10.28 -13.35
CA ARG A 757 7.62 -10.80 -12.87
C ARG A 757 8.27 -9.88 -11.85
N ASP A 758 9.02 -10.42 -10.91
CA ASP A 758 9.84 -9.61 -10.00
C ASP A 758 11.09 -9.06 -10.72
N PRO A 759 11.90 -8.19 -10.09
CA PRO A 759 13.15 -7.68 -10.66
C PRO A 759 14.20 -8.76 -10.98
N GLU A 760 14.05 -9.94 -10.38
CA GLU A 760 14.90 -11.13 -10.58
C GLU A 760 14.33 -12.05 -11.68
N ASN A 761 13.25 -11.63 -12.36
CA ASN A 761 12.54 -12.27 -13.47
C ASN A 761 11.73 -13.53 -13.09
N TYR A 762 11.44 -13.76 -11.80
CA TYR A 762 10.55 -14.83 -11.34
C TYR A 762 9.07 -14.45 -11.52
N PRO A 763 8.18 -15.41 -11.82
CA PRO A 763 6.75 -15.15 -11.94
C PRO A 763 6.13 -14.69 -10.62
N VAL A 764 5.21 -13.72 -10.70
CA VAL A 764 4.53 -13.15 -9.53
C VAL A 764 3.02 -13.29 -9.69
N VAL A 765 2.36 -13.85 -8.68
CA VAL A 765 0.90 -13.91 -8.64
C VAL A 765 0.33 -12.54 -8.26
N ALA A 766 -0.56 -12.00 -9.07
CA ALA A 766 -1.19 -10.71 -8.85
C ALA A 766 -2.70 -10.73 -9.10
N THR A 767 -3.42 -9.92 -8.32
CA THR A 767 -4.81 -9.56 -8.54
C THR A 767 -4.86 -8.17 -9.15
N TRP A 768 -5.60 -8.00 -10.25
CA TRP A 768 -5.52 -6.79 -11.07
C TRP A 768 -6.86 -6.44 -11.73
N SER A 769 -6.98 -5.21 -12.19
CA SER A 769 -8.06 -4.70 -13.02
C SER A 769 -7.42 -4.04 -14.25
N ALA A 770 -8.08 -4.15 -15.40
CA ALA A 770 -7.52 -3.67 -16.65
C ALA A 770 -8.57 -2.94 -17.50
N ALA A 771 -8.19 -1.76 -18.00
CA ALA A 771 -8.92 -1.03 -19.04
C ALA A 771 -8.14 -1.07 -20.35
N VAL A 772 -8.83 -1.39 -21.45
CA VAL A 772 -8.30 -1.22 -22.80
C VAL A 772 -9.15 -0.18 -23.51
N THR A 773 -8.50 0.91 -23.89
CA THR A 773 -9.14 2.08 -24.52
C THR A 773 -8.48 2.44 -25.83
N ASP A 774 -9.20 3.14 -26.69
CA ASP A 774 -8.65 3.81 -27.86
C ASP A 774 -7.95 5.11 -27.42
N ALA A 775 -6.63 5.13 -27.55
CA ALA A 775 -5.77 6.22 -27.09
C ALA A 775 -5.97 7.54 -27.88
N ASP A 776 -6.53 7.46 -29.09
CA ASP A 776 -6.77 8.61 -29.96
C ASP A 776 -8.11 9.28 -29.62
N GLN A 777 -9.05 8.48 -29.10
CA GLN A 777 -10.42 8.88 -28.77
C GLN A 777 -10.62 9.35 -27.32
N LEU A 778 -9.64 9.14 -26.44
CA LEU A 778 -9.68 9.53 -25.02
C LEU A 778 -8.36 10.20 -24.54
N PRO A 779 -8.44 11.25 -23.70
CA PRO A 779 -7.25 11.84 -23.10
C PRO A 779 -6.58 10.83 -22.15
N ALA A 780 -5.26 10.98 -21.95
CA ALA A 780 -4.56 10.25 -20.90
C ALA A 780 -5.06 10.68 -19.52
N ASP A 781 -5.11 9.76 -18.57
CA ASP A 781 -5.43 10.11 -17.18
C ASP A 781 -4.23 10.83 -16.54
N THR A 782 -4.35 12.15 -16.40
CA THR A 782 -3.31 13.00 -15.80
C THR A 782 -3.50 13.19 -14.29
N SER A 783 -4.49 12.54 -13.67
CA SER A 783 -4.77 12.71 -12.23
C SER A 783 -3.64 12.19 -11.34
N GLY A 784 -2.82 11.26 -11.83
CA GLY A 784 -1.72 10.64 -11.07
C GLY A 784 -2.19 9.82 -9.85
N ALA A 785 -3.50 9.53 -9.76
CA ALA A 785 -4.13 8.81 -8.67
C ALA A 785 -4.23 7.31 -9.00
N ASP A 786 -3.08 6.66 -9.11
CA ASP A 786 -2.97 5.20 -9.25
C ASP A 786 -2.84 4.49 -7.90
N LEU A 787 -3.05 3.17 -7.88
CA LEU A 787 -3.03 2.37 -6.66
C LEU A 787 -1.68 2.42 -5.92
N ARG A 788 -0.56 2.48 -6.65
CA ARG A 788 0.78 2.58 -6.05
C ARG A 788 0.93 3.91 -5.32
N THR A 789 0.56 5.00 -5.97
CA THR A 789 0.64 6.35 -5.43
C THR A 789 -0.34 6.54 -4.28
N TRP A 790 -1.53 5.93 -4.39
CA TRP A 790 -2.50 5.89 -3.31
C TRP A 790 -1.93 5.23 -2.05
N LEU A 791 -1.43 4.00 -2.16
CA LEU A 791 -0.98 3.24 -0.99
C LEU A 791 0.29 3.79 -0.35
N LEU A 792 1.25 4.23 -1.17
CA LEU A 792 2.52 4.71 -0.66
C LEU A 792 2.42 6.15 -0.12
N LEU A 793 1.56 6.99 -0.70
CA LEU A 793 1.55 8.44 -0.43
C LEU A 793 0.18 8.96 -0.01
N THR A 794 -0.80 8.99 -0.90
CA THR A 794 -1.98 9.86 -0.71
C THR A 794 -2.96 9.34 0.33
N ALA A 795 -3.03 8.02 0.57
CA ALA A 795 -3.84 7.45 1.65
C ALA A 795 -3.39 7.89 3.06
N GLY A 796 -2.13 8.33 3.19
CA GLY A 796 -1.57 8.84 4.44
C GLY A 796 -1.77 10.35 4.66
N LEU A 797 -2.28 11.07 3.67
CA LEU A 797 -2.31 12.54 3.61
C LEU A 797 -3.74 13.07 3.49
N TRP A 798 -3.94 14.33 3.89
CA TRP A 798 -5.25 14.96 3.92
C TRP A 798 -5.39 15.94 2.75
N GLY A 799 -6.56 15.92 2.10
CA GLY A 799 -6.88 16.83 0.99
C GLY A 799 -6.29 16.39 -0.36
N PRO A 800 -6.67 17.07 -1.45
CA PRO A 800 -6.20 16.75 -2.79
C PRO A 800 -4.71 17.11 -2.95
N ILE A 801 -3.95 16.20 -3.53
CA ILE A 801 -2.53 16.37 -3.83
C ILE A 801 -2.39 16.66 -5.33
N GLU A 802 -1.76 17.79 -5.68
CA GLU A 802 -1.48 18.13 -7.07
C GLU A 802 -0.35 17.23 -7.60
N SER A 803 -0.62 16.54 -8.72
CA SER A 803 0.32 15.62 -9.40
C SER A 803 0.97 14.56 -8.49
N PRO A 804 0.20 13.67 -7.82
CA PRO A 804 0.73 12.74 -6.82
C PRO A 804 1.87 11.83 -7.32
N ALA A 805 1.82 11.39 -8.57
CA ALA A 805 2.83 10.51 -9.16
C ALA A 805 4.23 11.18 -9.24
N HIS A 806 4.30 12.52 -9.31
CA HIS A 806 5.54 13.31 -9.33
C HIS A 806 6.45 12.96 -8.15
N TYR A 807 5.87 12.81 -6.96
CA TYR A 807 6.63 12.67 -5.73
C TYR A 807 7.28 11.31 -5.52
N LEU A 808 6.81 10.26 -6.22
CA LEU A 808 7.35 8.90 -6.10
C LEU A 808 8.52 8.62 -7.06
N VAL A 809 8.96 9.64 -7.79
CA VAL A 809 10.14 9.63 -8.65
C VAL A 809 11.35 10.02 -7.77
N PRO A 810 12.42 9.21 -7.70
CA PRO A 810 13.56 9.44 -6.79
C PRO A 810 14.20 10.83 -6.91
N GLU A 811 14.25 11.39 -8.12
CA GLU A 811 14.78 12.72 -8.42
C GLU A 811 13.97 13.85 -7.75
N HIS A 812 12.70 13.58 -7.41
CA HIS A 812 11.78 14.52 -6.75
C HIS A 812 11.65 14.27 -5.24
N ALA A 813 12.57 13.54 -4.62
CA ALA A 813 12.54 13.25 -3.18
C ALA A 813 12.53 14.53 -2.30
N GLY A 814 13.19 15.61 -2.76
CA GLY A 814 13.12 16.91 -2.09
C GLY A 814 11.74 17.56 -2.17
N ASP A 815 11.04 17.44 -3.30
CA ASP A 815 9.67 17.93 -3.46
C ASP A 815 8.69 17.12 -2.60
N LEU A 816 8.92 15.81 -2.47
CA LEU A 816 8.16 14.94 -1.57
C LEU A 816 8.35 15.34 -0.10
N ASP A 817 9.58 15.65 0.32
CA ASP A 817 9.81 16.12 1.69
C ASP A 817 9.10 17.47 1.94
N ASN A 818 9.12 18.38 0.97
CA ASN A 818 8.38 19.64 1.01
C ASN A 818 6.86 19.43 1.08
N LEU A 819 6.31 18.43 0.37
CA LEU A 819 4.89 18.04 0.46
C LEU A 819 4.54 17.59 1.87
N LEU A 820 5.36 16.72 2.47
CA LEU A 820 5.15 16.20 3.83
C LEU A 820 5.34 17.27 4.91
N LEU A 821 6.17 18.28 4.63
CA LEU A 821 6.38 19.44 5.50
C LEU A 821 5.24 20.47 5.42
N THR A 822 4.48 20.48 4.32
CA THR A 822 3.41 21.47 4.05
C THR A 822 2.00 20.88 4.09
N GLN A 823 1.58 20.10 3.10
CA GLN A 823 0.26 19.46 3.08
C GLN A 823 0.16 18.28 4.07
N GLY A 824 1.31 17.68 4.42
CA GLY A 824 1.42 16.72 5.52
C GLY A 824 1.50 17.36 6.92
N TRP A 825 1.51 18.69 7.01
CA TRP A 825 1.69 19.42 8.26
C TRP A 825 0.47 19.31 9.17
N ARG A 826 0.70 19.12 10.47
CA ARG A 826 -0.35 19.00 11.47
C ARG A 826 0.00 19.80 12.72
N ARG A 827 -0.98 20.55 13.23
CA ARG A 827 -0.94 21.12 14.57
C ARG A 827 -1.97 20.38 15.40
N LEU A 828 -1.52 19.65 16.42
CA LEU A 828 -2.38 18.81 17.26
C LEU A 828 -3.31 19.67 18.15
N PRO A 829 -4.65 19.58 18.00
CA PRO A 829 -5.60 20.01 19.03
C PRO A 829 -5.94 18.84 19.97
N ALA A 830 -6.37 19.15 21.19
CA ALA A 830 -6.81 18.16 22.16
C ALA A 830 -8.26 17.72 21.86
N VAL A 831 -8.45 16.63 21.11
CA VAL A 831 -9.75 15.99 20.96
C VAL A 831 -9.60 14.47 20.96
N ASP A 832 -10.39 13.80 21.80
CA ASP A 832 -10.53 12.34 21.81
C ASP A 832 -11.52 11.90 20.72
N PRO A 833 -11.19 10.84 19.94
CA PRO A 833 -12.10 10.32 18.92
C PRO A 833 -13.24 9.50 19.53
N VAL A 834 -14.46 9.81 19.08
CA VAL A 834 -15.72 9.16 19.42
C VAL A 834 -15.83 7.80 18.73
N ASP A 835 -16.28 6.79 19.48
CA ASP A 835 -16.57 5.44 19.01
C ASP A 835 -17.80 5.43 18.08
N THR A 836 -17.66 4.85 16.89
CA THR A 836 -18.80 4.44 16.06
C THR A 836 -18.58 3.02 15.53
N THR A 837 -19.47 2.11 15.90
CA THR A 837 -19.52 0.72 15.44
C THR A 837 -20.25 0.63 14.10
N GLY A 838 -19.64 -0.04 13.11
CA GLY A 838 -20.08 -0.13 11.71
C GLY A 838 -20.95 -1.36 11.35
N GLY A 839 -21.52 -1.32 10.14
CA GLY A 839 -22.37 -2.35 9.49
C GLY A 839 -23.48 -1.72 8.63
N TRP A 840 -24.09 -2.45 7.67
CA TRP A 840 -25.17 -1.95 6.80
C TRP A 840 -26.30 -1.34 7.63
N GLN A 841 -26.54 -0.04 7.51
CA GLN A 841 -27.40 0.74 8.40
C GLN A 841 -28.56 1.36 7.67
N LEU A 842 -29.78 1.05 8.10
CA LEU A 842 -30.95 1.87 7.85
C LEU A 842 -31.29 2.60 9.16
N SER A 843 -31.29 3.93 9.12
CA SER A 843 -31.61 4.77 10.27
C SER A 843 -32.71 5.76 9.95
N GLY A 844 -33.34 6.23 11.01
CA GLY A 844 -34.36 7.25 10.95
C GLY A 844 -34.71 7.75 12.33
N ARG A 845 -35.67 8.66 12.41
CA ARG A 845 -36.12 9.27 13.65
C ARG A 845 -37.63 9.30 13.75
N VAL A 846 -38.12 9.25 14.98
CA VAL A 846 -39.54 9.25 15.33
C VAL A 846 -39.84 10.47 16.21
N TRP A 847 -40.79 11.29 15.77
CA TRP A 847 -41.31 12.43 16.52
C TRP A 847 -42.79 12.21 16.85
N ASN A 848 -43.27 12.89 17.89
CA ASN A 848 -44.71 13.02 18.12
C ASN A 848 -45.32 14.14 17.26
N SER A 849 -46.64 14.26 17.27
CA SER A 849 -47.41 15.30 16.58
C SER A 849 -47.06 16.74 16.98
N ARG A 850 -46.30 16.95 18.08
CA ARG A 850 -45.81 18.26 18.55
C ARG A 850 -44.33 18.50 18.21
N GLY A 851 -43.71 17.65 17.38
CA GLY A 851 -42.32 17.79 16.93
C GLY A 851 -41.27 17.40 17.97
N ARG A 852 -41.63 16.76 19.09
CA ARG A 852 -40.66 16.26 20.09
C ARG A 852 -40.26 14.81 19.78
N PRO A 853 -38.98 14.44 19.93
CA PRO A 853 -38.52 13.07 19.71
C PRO A 853 -39.15 12.10 20.73
N LEU A 854 -39.55 10.92 20.26
CA LEU A 854 -40.14 9.88 21.10
C LEU A 854 -39.07 8.88 21.54
N LYS A 855 -38.76 8.82 22.84
CA LYS A 855 -37.77 7.92 23.43
C LYS A 855 -38.37 6.54 23.74
N ASN A 856 -37.61 5.47 23.54
CA ASN A 856 -38.00 4.07 23.82
C ASN A 856 -39.25 3.61 23.05
N GLU A 857 -39.65 4.32 22.00
CA GLU A 857 -40.76 3.97 21.12
C GLU A 857 -40.42 2.74 20.28
N VAL A 858 -41.36 1.81 20.15
CA VAL A 858 -41.19 0.62 19.31
C VAL A 858 -41.48 0.98 17.86
N VAL A 859 -40.51 0.77 16.99
CA VAL A 859 -40.64 0.90 15.54
C VAL A 859 -40.67 -0.49 14.92
N SER A 860 -41.67 -0.76 14.11
CA SER A 860 -41.81 -1.98 13.31
C SER A 860 -41.47 -1.66 11.85
N LEU A 861 -40.39 -2.24 11.35
CA LEU A 861 -39.99 -2.22 9.95
C LEU A 861 -40.53 -3.47 9.27
N SER A 862 -41.24 -3.31 8.15
CA SER A 862 -41.67 -4.40 7.28
C SER A 862 -41.04 -4.24 5.90
N LEU A 863 -40.41 -5.31 5.43
CA LEU A 863 -39.78 -5.41 4.12
C LEU A 863 -40.51 -6.50 3.33
N GLU A 864 -40.75 -6.25 2.05
CA GLU A 864 -41.40 -7.21 1.16
C GLU A 864 -40.59 -7.32 -0.13
N TYR A 865 -40.10 -8.52 -0.43
CA TYR A 865 -39.33 -8.81 -1.64
C TYR A 865 -39.70 -10.19 -2.18
N GLN A 866 -40.09 -10.27 -3.45
CA GLN A 866 -40.47 -11.52 -4.14
C GLN A 866 -41.45 -12.41 -3.33
N GLY A 867 -42.43 -11.79 -2.64
CA GLY A 867 -43.43 -12.50 -1.82
C GLY A 867 -42.98 -12.90 -0.42
N VAL A 868 -41.71 -12.66 -0.04
CA VAL A 868 -41.20 -12.86 1.32
C VAL A 868 -41.38 -11.57 2.12
N LYS A 869 -42.13 -11.66 3.24
CA LYS A 869 -42.37 -10.54 4.16
C LYS A 869 -41.53 -10.69 5.42
N LEU A 870 -40.54 -9.82 5.60
CA LEU A 870 -39.69 -9.76 6.79
C LEU A 870 -40.13 -8.60 7.68
N VAL A 871 -40.40 -8.87 8.96
CA VAL A 871 -40.75 -7.83 9.95
C VAL A 871 -39.70 -7.78 11.05
N ARG A 872 -39.16 -6.58 11.32
CA ARG A 872 -38.19 -6.32 12.39
C ARG A 872 -38.70 -5.23 13.33
N ARG A 873 -38.63 -5.47 14.64
CA ARG A 873 -38.99 -4.50 15.67
C ARG A 873 -37.73 -3.99 16.38
N LEU A 874 -37.69 -2.70 16.63
CA LEU A 874 -36.58 -1.95 17.23
C LEU A 874 -37.12 -0.86 18.16
N THR A 875 -36.29 -0.38 19.09
CA THR A 875 -36.63 0.70 20.02
C THR A 875 -35.80 1.95 19.70
N THR A 876 -36.41 3.12 19.85
CA THR A 876 -35.75 4.42 19.65
C THR A 876 -34.94 4.88 20.86
N ASP A 877 -33.89 5.66 20.63
CA ASP A 877 -33.04 6.25 21.67
C ASP A 877 -33.63 7.54 22.29
N ALA A 878 -32.86 8.23 23.15
CA ALA A 878 -33.29 9.46 23.82
C ALA A 878 -33.58 10.63 22.86
N GLN A 879 -33.09 10.56 21.62
CA GLN A 879 -33.30 11.54 20.55
C GLN A 879 -34.35 11.06 19.54
N GLY A 880 -35.05 9.97 19.85
CA GLY A 880 -36.07 9.37 18.98
C GLY A 880 -35.48 8.68 17.74
N ALA A 881 -34.17 8.45 17.70
CA ALA A 881 -33.51 7.80 16.58
C ALA A 881 -33.60 6.28 16.70
N PHE A 882 -33.71 5.60 15.55
CA PHE A 882 -33.62 4.16 15.46
C PHE A 882 -32.61 3.74 14.39
N ARG A 883 -32.03 2.55 14.57
CA ARG A 883 -31.02 2.00 13.66
C ARG A 883 -31.19 0.48 13.57
N ILE A 884 -31.16 -0.05 12.35
CA ILE A 884 -31.06 -1.49 12.08
C ILE A 884 -29.72 -1.81 11.41
N THR A 885 -29.10 -2.90 11.81
CA THR A 885 -27.81 -3.38 11.27
C THR A 885 -27.95 -4.81 10.73
N GLY A 886 -27.08 -5.20 9.78
CA GLY A 886 -26.89 -6.61 9.40
C GLY A 886 -27.97 -7.23 8.49
N LEU A 887 -28.65 -6.45 7.66
CA LEU A 887 -29.60 -6.97 6.66
C LEU A 887 -28.88 -7.15 5.31
N LEU A 888 -28.97 -8.35 4.74
CA LEU A 888 -28.49 -8.68 3.39
C LEU A 888 -29.69 -8.68 2.44
N LEU A 889 -29.88 -7.60 1.69
CA LEU A 889 -30.95 -7.48 0.69
C LEU A 889 -30.35 -7.53 -0.72
N ALA A 890 -30.88 -8.40 -1.57
CA ALA A 890 -30.61 -8.39 -2.99
C ALA A 890 -31.53 -7.36 -3.67
N ASP A 891 -30.95 -6.42 -4.42
CA ASP A 891 -31.70 -5.41 -5.20
C ASP A 891 -32.53 -4.41 -4.34
N THR A 892 -33.33 -3.56 -4.99
CA THR A 892 -34.12 -2.48 -4.39
C THR A 892 -35.37 -3.03 -3.69
N VAL A 893 -35.51 -2.77 -2.39
CA VAL A 893 -36.62 -3.25 -1.56
C VAL A 893 -37.38 -2.06 -0.96
N GLN A 894 -38.71 -2.15 -0.93
CA GLN A 894 -39.54 -1.18 -0.22
C GLN A 894 -39.57 -1.50 1.27
N VAL A 895 -39.22 -0.52 2.09
CA VAL A 895 -39.28 -0.63 3.55
C VAL A 895 -40.37 0.27 4.07
N ARG A 896 -41.31 -0.31 4.84
CA ARG A 896 -42.36 0.43 5.55
C ARG A 896 -42.06 0.43 7.04
N ALA A 897 -42.10 1.60 7.68
CA ALA A 897 -41.93 1.74 9.12
C ALA A 897 -43.22 2.19 9.79
N ALA A 898 -43.63 1.57 10.90
CA ALA A 898 -44.78 2.01 11.71
C ALA A 898 -44.47 1.91 13.21
N THR A 899 -45.09 2.75 14.03
CA THR A 899 -45.09 2.59 15.49
C THR A 899 -46.38 1.91 15.93
N PRO A 900 -46.38 0.60 16.25
CA PRO A 900 -47.61 -0.13 16.51
C PRO A 900 -48.34 0.31 17.79
N ASN A 901 -47.65 1.00 18.71
CA ASN A 901 -48.17 1.34 20.04
C ASN A 901 -48.51 2.84 20.21
N THR A 902 -48.21 3.67 19.21
CA THR A 902 -48.32 5.13 19.33
C THR A 902 -48.97 5.73 18.08
N THR A 903 -50.11 6.41 18.27
CA THR A 903 -50.86 7.11 17.23
C THR A 903 -50.34 8.54 17.03
N GLY A 904 -50.26 8.99 15.77
CA GLY A 904 -49.82 10.36 15.42
C GLY A 904 -48.31 10.60 15.48
N SER A 905 -47.50 9.54 15.45
CA SER A 905 -46.04 9.64 15.30
C SER A 905 -45.66 9.96 13.85
N VAL A 906 -44.57 10.70 13.67
CA VAL A 906 -43.96 10.98 12.38
C VAL A 906 -42.62 10.28 12.34
N ILE A 907 -42.44 9.37 11.39
CA ILE A 907 -41.18 8.69 11.15
C ILE A 907 -40.52 9.33 9.90
N ARG A 908 -39.22 9.64 9.95
CA ARG A 908 -38.43 10.00 8.76
C ARG A 908 -37.18 9.15 8.70
N PHE A 909 -36.88 8.61 7.53
CA PHE A 909 -35.61 7.93 7.27
C PHE A 909 -34.51 8.94 6.97
N ASP A 910 -33.29 8.63 7.39
CA ASP A 910 -32.11 9.38 6.99
C ASP A 910 -31.78 9.05 5.50
N PRO A 911 -31.32 10.01 4.69
CA PRO A 911 -30.89 9.75 3.32
C PRO A 911 -29.70 8.77 3.28
N PRO A 912 -29.57 7.94 2.23
CA PRO A 912 -28.43 7.02 2.12
C PRO A 912 -27.13 7.82 1.99
N GLY A 913 -26.10 7.34 2.68
CA GLY A 913 -24.75 7.89 2.65
C GLY A 913 -24.41 8.86 3.77
N LYS A 914 -23.14 9.25 3.83
CA LYS A 914 -22.57 10.07 4.91
C LYS A 914 -22.42 11.53 4.43
N PRO A 915 -22.88 12.55 5.18
CA PRO A 915 -22.81 13.94 4.76
C PRO A 915 -21.38 14.50 4.89
N PHE A 916 -20.48 14.09 4.00
CA PHE A 916 -19.12 14.60 3.95
C PHE A 916 -19.09 16.03 3.38
N ALA A 917 -18.20 16.87 3.91
CA ALA A 917 -17.95 18.20 3.37
C ALA A 917 -17.54 18.12 1.88
N ALA A 918 -18.10 19.00 1.04
CA ALA A 918 -17.85 19.03 -0.40
C ALA A 918 -17.43 20.44 -0.82
N PRO A 919 -16.12 20.77 -0.86
CA PRO A 919 -15.68 22.09 -1.33
C PRO A 919 -16.09 22.34 -2.79
N LYS A 920 -16.14 23.59 -3.23
CA LYS A 920 -16.49 23.90 -4.63
C LYS A 920 -15.35 23.46 -5.56
N LEU A 921 -15.68 22.69 -6.61
CA LEU A 921 -14.69 22.28 -7.62
C LEU A 921 -14.54 23.33 -8.72
N PRO A 922 -13.33 23.56 -9.24
CA PRO A 922 -13.14 24.37 -10.44
C PRO A 922 -13.75 23.67 -11.66
N SER A 923 -14.18 24.47 -12.64
CA SER A 923 -14.66 23.94 -13.93
C SER A 923 -13.50 23.33 -14.73
N PRO A 924 -13.75 22.24 -15.50
CA PRO A 924 -12.77 21.71 -16.44
C PRO A 924 -12.36 22.75 -17.49
N ASP A 925 -11.12 22.65 -17.98
CA ASP A 925 -10.69 23.39 -19.17
C ASP A 925 -11.28 22.73 -20.42
N TRP A 926 -12.48 23.17 -20.80
CA TRP A 926 -13.18 22.65 -21.97
C TRP A 926 -12.46 22.93 -23.28
N SER A 927 -11.61 23.96 -23.34
CA SER A 927 -10.85 24.28 -24.55
C SER A 927 -9.76 23.24 -24.81
N ALA A 928 -9.05 22.85 -23.75
CA ALA A 928 -8.09 21.75 -23.81
C ALA A 928 -8.75 20.41 -24.15
N LEU A 929 -10.03 20.21 -23.76
CA LEU A 929 -10.76 18.97 -23.96
C LEU A 929 -11.58 18.88 -25.26
N ALA A 930 -11.64 19.96 -26.05
CA ALA A 930 -12.58 20.11 -27.17
C ALA A 930 -12.53 18.98 -28.20
N ARG A 931 -11.32 18.48 -28.52
CA ARG A 931 -11.14 17.37 -29.47
C ARG A 931 -11.88 16.12 -28.99
N TRP A 932 -11.68 15.74 -27.73
CA TRP A 932 -12.24 14.49 -27.19
C TRP A 932 -13.75 14.58 -26.93
N THR A 933 -14.26 15.75 -26.55
CA THR A 933 -15.71 15.95 -26.38
C THR A 933 -16.46 15.89 -27.72
N GLN A 934 -15.85 16.39 -28.81
CA GLN A 934 -16.40 16.27 -30.16
C GLN A 934 -16.42 14.82 -30.65
N GLU A 935 -15.35 14.07 -30.42
CA GLU A 935 -15.30 12.63 -30.73
C GLU A 935 -16.36 11.86 -29.94
N ALA A 936 -16.51 12.14 -28.63
CA ALA A 936 -17.53 11.50 -27.80
C ALA A 936 -18.97 11.79 -28.28
N ALA A 937 -19.26 13.04 -28.64
CA ALA A 937 -20.56 13.40 -29.21
C ALA A 937 -20.84 12.66 -30.53
N SER A 938 -19.84 12.57 -31.41
CA SER A 938 -19.94 11.87 -32.70
C SER A 938 -20.19 10.37 -32.51
N ARG A 939 -19.47 9.71 -31.60
CA ARG A 939 -19.68 8.29 -31.25
C ARG A 939 -21.09 7.99 -30.76
N GLN A 940 -21.59 8.81 -29.83
CA GLN A 940 -22.90 8.60 -29.22
C GLN A 940 -24.08 8.92 -30.17
N ALA A 941 -23.84 9.72 -31.21
CA ALA A 941 -24.82 9.97 -32.27
C ALA A 941 -24.94 8.77 -33.23
N GLU A 942 -23.82 8.10 -33.53
CA GLU A 942 -23.75 6.96 -34.45
C GLU A 942 -24.40 5.70 -33.87
N TRP A 943 -24.19 5.42 -32.57
CA TRP A 943 -24.76 4.25 -31.90
C TRP A 943 -25.41 4.59 -30.52
N PRO A 944 -26.53 5.33 -30.50
CA PRO A 944 -27.15 5.77 -29.25
C PRO A 944 -27.54 4.62 -28.31
N ALA A 945 -27.98 3.48 -28.86
CA ALA A 945 -28.44 2.32 -28.09
C ALA A 945 -27.33 1.60 -27.30
N LEU A 946 -26.06 1.79 -27.69
CA LEU A 946 -24.92 1.21 -26.95
C LEU A 946 -24.65 1.95 -25.64
N TYR A 947 -24.85 3.27 -25.66
CA TYR A 947 -24.58 4.14 -24.52
C TYR A 947 -25.83 4.37 -23.67
N ARG A 948 -27.01 4.53 -24.30
CA ARG A 948 -28.25 4.91 -23.60
C ARG A 948 -29.17 3.72 -23.37
N ASP A 949 -29.72 3.65 -22.16
CA ASP A 949 -30.71 2.65 -21.79
C ASP A 949 -32.06 2.96 -22.46
N SER A 950 -32.47 2.14 -23.43
CA SER A 950 -33.74 2.29 -24.15
C SER A 950 -34.98 1.99 -23.30
N THR A 951 -34.81 1.44 -22.09
CA THR A 951 -35.91 1.17 -21.15
C THR A 951 -36.20 2.35 -20.21
N ALA A 952 -35.27 3.31 -20.11
CA ALA A 952 -35.45 4.54 -19.34
C ALA A 952 -36.30 5.55 -20.14
N ARG A 953 -37.63 5.46 -20.04
CA ARG A 953 -38.52 6.51 -20.56
C ARG A 953 -38.30 7.79 -19.76
N GLN A 954 -37.60 8.75 -20.35
CA GLN A 954 -37.54 10.11 -19.84
C GLN A 954 -38.96 10.70 -19.92
N LEU A 955 -39.58 11.00 -18.78
CA LEU A 955 -40.84 11.74 -18.77
C LEU A 955 -40.54 13.13 -19.34
N ALA A 956 -41.02 13.38 -20.55
CA ALA A 956 -41.10 14.73 -21.09
C ALA A 956 -41.94 15.58 -20.12
N GLU A 957 -41.50 16.82 -19.93
CA GLU A 957 -42.14 17.88 -19.18
C GLU A 957 -43.68 17.74 -19.14
N VAL A 958 -44.24 17.66 -17.94
CA VAL A 958 -45.69 17.61 -17.73
C VAL A 958 -46.26 19.00 -18.05
N MET A 959 -46.45 19.31 -19.33
CA MET A 959 -47.50 20.24 -19.70
C MET A 959 -48.83 19.54 -19.45
N VAL A 960 -49.52 19.94 -18.39
CA VAL A 960 -50.89 19.50 -18.12
C VAL A 960 -51.78 20.04 -19.25
N ARG A 961 -51.90 19.25 -20.33
CA ARG A 961 -53.04 19.33 -21.23
C ARG A 961 -53.90 18.11 -20.91
N ALA A 962 -55.04 18.38 -20.30
CA ALA A 962 -56.05 17.39 -19.99
C ALA A 962 -56.40 16.61 -21.27
N ALA A 963 -56.00 15.35 -21.31
CA ALA A 963 -56.45 14.38 -22.30
C ALA A 963 -57.28 13.31 -21.57
N ARG A 964 -58.53 13.22 -21.99
CA ARG A 964 -59.59 12.32 -21.54
C ARG A 964 -59.15 10.86 -21.74
N LEU A 965 -58.98 10.11 -20.66
CA LEU A 965 -58.60 8.69 -20.68
C LEU A 965 -59.76 7.82 -21.19
N GLN A 966 -59.42 6.86 -22.05
CA GLN A 966 -60.30 5.82 -22.56
C GLN A 966 -60.76 4.89 -21.43
N VAL A 967 -62.06 4.58 -21.43
CA VAL A 967 -62.78 3.80 -20.42
C VAL A 967 -62.71 2.31 -20.81
N SER A 968 -61.77 1.54 -20.26
CA SER A 968 -61.89 0.07 -20.22
C SER A 968 -60.98 -0.65 -19.20
N GLU A 969 -59.95 -0.02 -18.63
CA GLU A 969 -59.10 -0.69 -17.62
C GLU A 969 -59.69 -0.62 -16.21
N ARG A 970 -59.57 -1.72 -15.47
CA ARG A 970 -60.02 -1.82 -14.07
C ARG A 970 -59.19 -0.88 -13.20
N PRO A 971 -59.82 0.05 -12.45
CA PRO A 971 -59.07 1.03 -11.66
C PRO A 971 -58.12 0.35 -10.64
N PRO A 972 -56.90 0.88 -10.41
CA PRO A 972 -55.90 0.25 -9.53
C PRO A 972 -56.35 0.07 -8.07
N ASP A 973 -57.22 0.96 -7.59
CA ASP A 973 -57.88 0.88 -6.29
C ASP A 973 -58.85 -0.30 -6.22
N VAL A 974 -59.61 -0.56 -7.28
CA VAL A 974 -60.47 -1.75 -7.39
C VAL A 974 -59.63 -3.03 -7.48
N VAL A 975 -58.52 -3.02 -8.24
CA VAL A 975 -57.61 -4.17 -8.31
C VAL A 975 -57.03 -4.52 -6.94
N ARG A 976 -56.74 -3.51 -6.10
CA ARG A 976 -56.20 -3.72 -4.73
C ARG A 976 -57.26 -4.16 -3.73
N ALA A 977 -58.48 -3.64 -3.85
CA ALA A 977 -59.60 -4.00 -2.99
C ALA A 977 -60.26 -5.32 -3.42
N SER A 978 -59.89 -5.86 -4.58
CA SER A 978 -60.49 -7.08 -5.10
C SER A 978 -59.62 -8.31 -4.86
N LEU A 979 -60.28 -9.40 -4.48
CA LEU A 979 -59.66 -10.73 -4.41
C LEU A 979 -59.77 -11.50 -5.75
N HIS A 980 -60.45 -10.93 -6.76
CA HIS A 980 -60.62 -11.53 -8.08
C HIS A 980 -60.00 -10.64 -9.16
N GLY A 981 -59.55 -11.24 -10.28
CA GLY A 981 -58.86 -10.53 -11.37
C GLY A 981 -59.78 -9.91 -12.42
N GLU A 982 -60.87 -10.60 -12.76
CA GLU A 982 -61.87 -10.19 -13.75
C GLU A 982 -63.28 -10.46 -13.22
N ALA A 983 -64.26 -9.69 -13.71
CA ALA A 983 -65.67 -9.85 -13.36
C ALA A 983 -66.47 -10.21 -14.62
N ASP A 984 -67.49 -11.05 -14.46
CA ASP A 984 -68.30 -11.50 -15.59
C ASP A 984 -69.16 -10.37 -16.15
N ASN A 985 -69.62 -9.47 -15.28
CA ASN A 985 -70.24 -8.22 -15.67
C ASN A 985 -69.81 -7.09 -14.74
N THR A 986 -69.73 -5.87 -15.27
CA THR A 986 -69.36 -4.68 -14.48
C THR A 986 -70.27 -3.51 -14.83
N LEU A 987 -70.77 -2.84 -13.80
CA LEU A 987 -71.40 -1.53 -13.90
C LEU A 987 -70.44 -0.48 -13.31
N VAL A 988 -70.05 0.52 -14.11
CA VAL A 988 -69.24 1.65 -13.65
C VAL A 988 -70.16 2.85 -13.43
N VAL A 989 -70.03 3.50 -12.27
CA VAL A 989 -70.83 4.66 -11.88
C VAL A 989 -69.94 5.90 -12.02
N GLU A 990 -70.02 6.55 -13.18
CA GLU A 990 -69.31 7.80 -13.47
C GLU A 990 -70.25 9.01 -13.35
N GLY A 991 -69.72 10.21 -13.11
CA GLY A 991 -70.46 11.44 -12.77
C GLY A 991 -71.62 11.84 -13.70
N ASN A 992 -71.71 11.27 -14.90
CA ASN A 992 -72.75 11.55 -15.89
C ASN A 992 -73.49 10.28 -16.37
N SER A 993 -73.34 9.14 -15.70
CA SER A 993 -73.92 7.87 -16.16
C SER A 993 -75.38 7.70 -15.71
N SER A 994 -76.17 6.99 -16.51
CA SER A 994 -77.56 6.65 -16.19
C SER A 994 -77.70 5.87 -14.88
N ALA A 995 -76.61 5.33 -14.33
CA ALA A 995 -76.57 4.66 -13.03
C ALA A 995 -76.86 5.62 -11.85
N LEU A 996 -76.48 6.89 -11.92
CA LEU A 996 -76.71 7.89 -10.85
C LEU A 996 -78.18 8.32 -10.70
N SER A 997 -79.04 7.95 -11.66
CA SER A 997 -80.49 8.17 -11.60
C SER A 997 -81.23 7.11 -10.79
N ALA A 998 -80.53 6.15 -10.17
CA ALA A 998 -81.13 5.15 -9.30
C ALA A 998 -81.39 5.75 -7.90
N PRO A 999 -82.64 5.72 -7.39
CA PRO A 999 -82.96 6.35 -6.10
C PRO A 999 -82.45 5.56 -4.89
N ASN A 1000 -82.08 4.28 -5.04
CA ASN A 1000 -81.54 3.43 -3.99
C ASN A 1000 -80.68 2.29 -4.57
N MET A 1001 -79.94 1.58 -3.70
CA MET A 1001 -79.03 0.50 -4.12
C MET A 1001 -79.76 -0.65 -4.81
N GLY A 1002 -81.02 -0.91 -4.45
CA GLY A 1002 -81.84 -1.95 -5.07
C GLY A 1002 -82.12 -1.69 -6.56
N GLU A 1003 -82.40 -0.44 -6.93
CA GLU A 1003 -82.56 -0.01 -8.34
C GLU A 1003 -81.22 0.14 -9.07
N LEU A 1004 -80.14 0.46 -8.35
CA LEU A 1004 -78.80 0.52 -8.93
C LEU A 1004 -78.29 -0.89 -9.29
N LEU A 1005 -78.44 -1.85 -8.38
CA LEU A 1005 -78.03 -3.24 -8.58
C LEU A 1005 -78.73 -3.86 -9.78
N LYS A 1006 -80.03 -3.63 -9.93
CA LYS A 1006 -80.84 -4.05 -11.09
C LYS A 1006 -80.26 -3.62 -12.45
N ARG A 1007 -79.44 -2.57 -12.50
CA ARG A 1007 -78.82 -2.08 -13.74
C ARG A 1007 -77.50 -2.78 -14.08
N VAL A 1008 -77.00 -3.65 -13.21
CA VAL A 1008 -75.83 -4.50 -13.49
C VAL A 1008 -76.25 -5.61 -14.46
N PRO A 1009 -75.63 -5.72 -15.64
CA PRO A 1009 -75.96 -6.77 -16.60
C PRO A 1009 -75.82 -8.16 -15.96
N GLY A 1010 -76.82 -9.02 -16.17
CA GLY A 1010 -76.82 -10.41 -15.66
C GLY A 1010 -77.30 -10.61 -14.21
N ILE A 1011 -77.58 -9.54 -13.45
CA ILE A 1011 -77.93 -9.65 -12.02
C ILE A 1011 -79.30 -10.31 -11.76
N TYR A 1012 -80.26 -10.18 -12.69
CA TYR A 1012 -81.59 -10.79 -12.59
C TYR A 1012 -81.59 -12.31 -12.78
N GLN A 1013 -80.46 -12.88 -13.21
CA GLN A 1013 -80.29 -14.32 -13.30
C GLN A 1013 -79.82 -14.95 -11.98
N LEU A 1014 -79.68 -14.14 -10.92
CA LEU A 1014 -79.54 -14.60 -9.54
C LEU A 1014 -80.95 -14.87 -9.00
N LYS A 1015 -81.25 -16.10 -8.58
CA LYS A 1015 -82.59 -16.44 -8.03
C LYS A 1015 -82.86 -15.58 -6.79
N ARG A 1016 -83.95 -14.79 -6.79
CA ARG A 1016 -84.50 -14.13 -5.59
C ARG A 1016 -85.58 -15.00 -4.98
N GLY A 1017 -85.38 -15.50 -3.77
CA GLY A 1017 -86.41 -16.20 -3.00
C GLY A 1017 -86.86 -15.41 -1.77
N PRO A 1018 -88.16 -15.42 -1.41
CA PRO A 1018 -88.62 -15.13 -0.06
C PRO A 1018 -88.61 -16.41 0.81
N VAL A 1019 -88.24 -16.26 2.08
CA VAL A 1019 -88.58 -17.08 3.28
C VAL A 1019 -88.51 -18.62 3.11
N ASN A 1020 -87.47 -19.22 3.71
CA ASN A 1020 -87.17 -20.65 3.92
C ASN A 1020 -86.23 -21.34 2.91
N GLY A 1021 -84.92 -21.13 3.08
CA GLY A 1021 -83.90 -22.17 2.81
C GLY A 1021 -83.00 -22.04 1.57
N ASP A 1022 -83.20 -21.09 0.66
CA ASP A 1022 -82.38 -20.96 -0.56
C ASP A 1022 -81.16 -20.01 -0.40
N PRO A 1023 -80.04 -20.25 -1.14
CA PRO A 1023 -78.79 -19.51 -0.98
C PRO A 1023 -78.89 -18.08 -1.51
N THR A 1024 -78.44 -17.09 -0.74
CA THR A 1024 -78.34 -15.69 -1.19
C THR A 1024 -76.99 -15.40 -1.84
N PRO A 1025 -76.89 -14.45 -2.78
CA PRO A 1025 -75.59 -14.06 -3.34
C PRO A 1025 -74.71 -13.44 -2.26
N LEU A 1026 -73.41 -13.67 -2.37
CA LEU A 1026 -72.42 -13.13 -1.46
C LEU A 1026 -72.13 -11.66 -1.79
N TYR A 1027 -72.30 -10.76 -0.84
CA TYR A 1027 -71.98 -9.35 -1.02
C TYR A 1027 -70.59 -9.02 -0.49
N ILE A 1028 -69.83 -8.23 -1.26
CA ILE A 1028 -68.53 -7.71 -0.89
C ILE A 1028 -68.56 -6.20 -1.05
N LEU A 1029 -68.17 -5.46 -0.03
CA LEU A 1029 -68.04 -4.00 -0.08
C LEU A 1029 -66.57 -3.64 0.14
N ASP A 1030 -65.94 -3.00 -0.85
CA ASP A 1030 -64.53 -2.58 -0.82
C ASP A 1030 -63.56 -3.71 -0.40
N GLY A 1031 -63.84 -4.93 -0.84
CA GLY A 1031 -63.02 -6.12 -0.56
C GLY A 1031 -63.38 -6.91 0.68
N VAL A 1032 -64.35 -6.45 1.47
CA VAL A 1032 -64.79 -7.09 2.73
C VAL A 1032 -66.16 -7.72 2.57
N TYR A 1033 -66.36 -8.93 3.12
CA TYR A 1033 -67.68 -9.57 3.14
C TYR A 1033 -68.70 -8.74 3.93
N THR A 1034 -69.89 -8.56 3.37
CA THR A 1034 -70.96 -7.80 4.00
C THR A 1034 -72.32 -8.49 3.79
N ASP A 1035 -73.34 -8.01 4.48
CA ASP A 1035 -74.71 -8.50 4.33
C ASP A 1035 -75.55 -7.61 3.41
N ALA A 1036 -76.69 -8.15 2.97
CA ALA A 1036 -77.58 -7.44 2.04
C ALA A 1036 -78.25 -6.20 2.66
N ALA A 1037 -78.37 -6.14 3.99
CA ALA A 1037 -78.96 -5.01 4.71
C ALA A 1037 -78.02 -3.79 4.64
N THR A 1038 -76.73 -4.02 4.92
CA THR A 1038 -75.67 -2.99 4.82
C THR A 1038 -75.55 -2.45 3.39
N VAL A 1039 -75.69 -3.31 2.38
CA VAL A 1039 -75.71 -2.89 0.97
C VAL A 1039 -76.95 -2.06 0.63
N ALA A 1040 -78.11 -2.39 1.19
CA ALA A 1040 -79.35 -1.66 0.93
C ALA A 1040 -79.33 -0.23 1.51
N GLU A 1041 -78.60 -0.01 2.59
CA GLU A 1041 -78.41 1.29 3.25
C GLU A 1041 -77.36 2.19 2.55
N LEU A 1042 -76.58 1.63 1.62
CA LEU A 1042 -75.54 2.37 0.92
C LEU A 1042 -76.13 3.34 -0.12
N ASP A 1043 -75.68 4.59 -0.11
CA ASP A 1043 -76.09 5.60 -1.09
C ASP A 1043 -75.52 5.26 -2.48
N PRO A 1044 -76.36 5.07 -3.53
CA PRO A 1044 -75.92 4.85 -4.91
C PRO A 1044 -74.89 5.86 -5.42
N ARG A 1045 -74.93 7.10 -4.94
CA ARG A 1045 -73.99 8.17 -5.34
C ARG A 1045 -72.60 7.97 -4.77
N GLN A 1046 -72.45 7.12 -3.76
CA GLN A 1046 -71.17 6.79 -3.15
C GLN A 1046 -70.54 5.55 -3.78
N VAL A 1047 -71.19 4.90 -4.76
CA VAL A 1047 -70.64 3.74 -5.45
C VAL A 1047 -69.84 4.20 -6.66
N SER A 1048 -68.63 3.64 -6.81
CA SER A 1048 -67.79 3.83 -7.99
C SER A 1048 -68.01 2.74 -9.04
N ARG A 1049 -68.18 1.49 -8.61
CA ARG A 1049 -68.28 0.32 -9.49
C ARG A 1049 -68.96 -0.85 -8.79
N ILE A 1050 -69.71 -1.65 -9.55
CA ILE A 1050 -70.30 -2.91 -9.10
C ILE A 1050 -69.89 -4.02 -10.08
N GLU A 1051 -69.39 -5.13 -9.55
CA GLU A 1051 -68.90 -6.28 -10.29
C GLU A 1051 -69.69 -7.54 -9.90
N LEU A 1052 -70.16 -8.28 -10.90
CA LEU A 1052 -70.89 -9.53 -10.75
C LEU A 1052 -70.01 -10.70 -11.18
N LEU A 1053 -69.88 -11.69 -10.30
CA LEU A 1053 -69.16 -12.93 -10.53
C LEU A 1053 -70.13 -14.10 -10.40
N LYS A 1054 -70.29 -14.86 -11.46
CA LYS A 1054 -71.25 -15.96 -11.58
C LYS A 1054 -70.57 -17.23 -12.10
N ASN A 1055 -69.52 -17.10 -12.89
CA ASN A 1055 -68.81 -18.24 -13.47
C ASN A 1055 -67.91 -18.91 -12.42
N VAL A 1056 -67.73 -20.23 -12.55
CA VAL A 1056 -66.92 -21.02 -11.61
C VAL A 1056 -65.49 -20.48 -11.53
N GLY A 1057 -64.90 -20.01 -12.65
CA GLY A 1057 -63.55 -19.45 -12.66
C GLY A 1057 -63.39 -18.12 -11.91
N THR A 1058 -64.40 -17.24 -11.94
CA THR A 1058 -64.34 -15.92 -11.30
C THR A 1058 -64.80 -15.97 -9.84
N ALA A 1059 -65.77 -16.83 -9.51
CA ALA A 1059 -66.37 -16.92 -8.18
C ALA A 1059 -65.75 -17.98 -7.24
N ALA A 1060 -64.98 -18.96 -7.74
CA ALA A 1060 -64.43 -20.06 -6.93
C ALA A 1060 -63.51 -19.60 -5.79
N ILE A 1061 -62.84 -18.46 -5.94
CA ILE A 1061 -61.94 -17.88 -4.92
C ILE A 1061 -62.68 -17.61 -3.60
N TYR A 1062 -64.00 -17.42 -3.66
CA TYR A 1062 -64.85 -17.12 -2.51
C TYR A 1062 -65.48 -18.37 -1.85
N GLY A 1063 -65.12 -19.58 -2.31
CA GLY A 1063 -65.52 -20.85 -1.69
C GLY A 1063 -67.02 -21.18 -1.80
N ALA A 1064 -67.50 -22.15 -1.00
CA ALA A 1064 -68.87 -22.68 -1.12
C ALA A 1064 -70.00 -21.63 -0.95
N ARG A 1065 -69.70 -20.46 -0.37
CA ARG A 1065 -70.66 -19.36 -0.16
C ARG A 1065 -70.92 -18.53 -1.42
N SER A 1066 -70.09 -18.65 -2.45
CA SER A 1066 -70.30 -18.01 -3.76
C SER A 1066 -71.12 -18.86 -4.72
N ALA A 1067 -71.66 -19.99 -4.26
CA ALA A 1067 -72.43 -20.93 -5.09
C ALA A 1067 -73.65 -20.29 -5.79
N ASN A 1068 -74.18 -19.18 -5.26
CA ASN A 1068 -75.24 -18.39 -5.91
C ASN A 1068 -74.76 -17.00 -6.42
N GLY A 1069 -73.47 -16.89 -6.77
CA GLY A 1069 -72.85 -15.68 -7.30
C GLY A 1069 -72.36 -14.70 -6.24
N VAL A 1070 -71.43 -13.82 -6.64
CA VAL A 1070 -70.84 -12.76 -5.82
C VAL A 1070 -71.12 -11.40 -6.43
N ILE A 1071 -71.57 -10.45 -5.61
CA ILE A 1071 -71.75 -9.06 -5.97
C ILE A 1071 -70.72 -8.24 -5.20
N ALA A 1072 -69.70 -7.73 -5.89
CA ALA A 1072 -68.66 -6.88 -5.32
C ALA A 1072 -68.94 -5.41 -5.65
N ILE A 1073 -69.06 -4.58 -4.61
CA ILE A 1073 -69.40 -3.15 -4.70
C ILE A 1073 -68.18 -2.37 -4.21
N TYR A 1074 -67.75 -1.39 -4.99
CA TYR A 1074 -66.62 -0.53 -4.67
C TYR A 1074 -67.10 0.91 -4.54
N THR A 1075 -66.81 1.55 -3.40
CA THR A 1075 -67.27 2.91 -3.12
C THR A 1075 -66.27 3.96 -3.60
N LEU A 1076 -66.76 5.16 -3.88
CA LEU A 1076 -65.94 6.36 -4.12
C LEU A 1076 -65.11 6.73 -2.88
N LYS A 1077 -65.46 6.22 -1.68
CA LYS A 1077 -64.65 6.40 -0.46
C LYS A 1077 -63.38 5.54 -0.47
N GLY A 1078 -63.33 4.44 -1.23
CA GLY A 1078 -62.10 3.71 -1.54
C GLY A 1078 -61.02 4.56 -2.24
N ARG A 1079 -61.39 5.74 -2.77
CA ARG A 1079 -60.41 6.74 -3.27
C ARG A 1079 -59.81 7.64 -2.18
N ASN A 1080 -60.41 7.79 -1.01
CA ASN A 1080 -60.00 8.83 -0.04
C ASN A 1080 -59.91 8.41 1.44
N GLU A 1081 -60.31 7.20 1.83
CA GLU A 1081 -60.01 6.64 3.16
C GLU A 1081 -59.10 5.41 3.04
N VAL A 1082 -57.83 5.67 2.75
CA VAL A 1082 -56.77 4.81 3.25
C VAL A 1082 -56.75 5.03 4.75
N GLU A 1083 -57.19 4.02 5.50
CA GLU A 1083 -56.87 3.88 6.92
C GLU A 1083 -55.37 4.10 7.06
N LYS A 1084 -55.02 5.27 7.58
CA LYS A 1084 -53.64 5.73 7.74
C LYS A 1084 -52.96 4.89 8.81
N SER A 1085 -52.52 3.70 8.43
CA SER A 1085 -51.17 3.26 8.79
C SER A 1085 -50.21 3.92 7.80
N THR A 1086 -50.17 5.26 7.81
CA THR A 1086 -49.15 6.07 7.11
C THR A 1086 -47.85 5.98 7.87
N GLY A 1087 -47.27 4.79 7.88
CA GLY A 1087 -45.84 4.66 8.01
C GLY A 1087 -45.16 5.23 6.76
N PRO A 1088 -44.07 6.01 6.86
CA PRO A 1088 -43.29 6.35 5.68
C PRO A 1088 -42.82 5.08 4.97
N VAL A 1089 -42.86 5.11 3.64
CA VAL A 1089 -42.28 4.09 2.78
C VAL A 1089 -41.00 4.68 2.20
N THR A 1090 -39.87 3.99 2.36
CA THR A 1090 -38.61 4.35 1.71
C THR A 1090 -38.14 3.21 0.81
N LEU A 1091 -37.57 3.58 -0.34
CA LEU A 1091 -36.91 2.64 -1.25
C LEU A 1091 -35.46 2.50 -0.78
N VAL A 1092 -35.13 1.31 -0.29
CA VAL A 1092 -33.75 0.99 0.09
C VAL A 1092 -33.14 0.18 -1.05
N ARG A 1093 -32.16 0.75 -1.74
CA ARG A 1093 -31.37 0.01 -2.74
C ARG A 1093 -30.47 -0.98 -2.01
N GLY A 1094 -30.69 -2.27 -2.20
CA GLY A 1094 -29.84 -3.34 -1.68
C GLY A 1094 -28.55 -3.50 -2.48
N LEU A 1095 -27.87 -4.64 -2.31
CA LEU A 1095 -26.62 -4.93 -3.00
C LEU A 1095 -26.83 -4.90 -4.51
N ALA A 1096 -26.03 -4.09 -5.22
CA ALA A 1096 -26.09 -4.04 -6.67
C ALA A 1096 -25.63 -5.39 -7.24
N PRO A 1097 -26.41 -6.04 -8.13
CA PRO A 1097 -25.98 -7.28 -8.74
C PRO A 1097 -24.75 -7.02 -9.63
N PRO A 1098 -23.74 -7.91 -9.62
CA PRO A 1098 -22.56 -7.74 -10.46
C PRO A 1098 -22.96 -7.76 -11.94
N ARG A 1099 -22.70 -6.66 -12.65
CA ARG A 1099 -22.91 -6.59 -14.11
C ARG A 1099 -21.59 -6.83 -14.84
N GLN A 1100 -21.64 -7.66 -15.89
CA GLN A 1100 -20.49 -7.90 -16.76
C GLN A 1100 -20.37 -6.78 -17.80
N TYR A 1101 -19.13 -6.44 -18.15
CA TYR A 1101 -18.85 -5.48 -19.22
C TYR A 1101 -19.28 -6.08 -20.57
N TYR A 1102 -20.07 -5.33 -21.34
CA TYR A 1102 -20.57 -5.78 -22.64
C TYR A 1102 -19.45 -5.72 -23.69
N THR A 1103 -19.23 -6.84 -24.39
CA THR A 1103 -18.34 -6.93 -25.55
C THR A 1103 -19.15 -7.41 -26.75
N PRO A 1104 -19.16 -6.68 -27.88
CA PRO A 1104 -19.92 -7.07 -29.07
C PRO A 1104 -19.48 -8.41 -29.66
N ARG A 1105 -20.41 -9.10 -30.33
CA ARG A 1105 -20.14 -10.35 -31.05
C ARG A 1105 -20.47 -10.15 -32.52
N TYR A 1106 -19.47 -9.78 -33.33
CA TYR A 1106 -19.62 -9.43 -34.75
C TYR A 1106 -19.98 -10.59 -35.68
N GLU A 1107 -20.17 -11.80 -35.15
CA GLU A 1107 -20.61 -12.98 -35.89
C GLU A 1107 -22.10 -12.89 -36.34
N LEU A 1108 -22.84 -11.85 -35.90
CA LEU A 1108 -24.26 -11.65 -36.20
C LEU A 1108 -24.48 -10.55 -37.28
N PRO A 1109 -25.27 -10.80 -38.36
CA PRO A 1109 -25.45 -9.87 -39.48
C PRO A 1109 -26.02 -8.49 -39.12
N GLU A 1110 -26.86 -8.42 -38.09
CA GLU A 1110 -27.56 -7.18 -37.67
C GLU A 1110 -26.59 -6.13 -37.07
N GLN A 1111 -25.46 -6.57 -36.51
CA GLN A 1111 -24.44 -5.67 -35.91
C GLN A 1111 -23.48 -5.09 -36.96
N ALA A 1112 -23.55 -5.53 -38.22
CA ALA A 1112 -22.74 -5.02 -39.33
C ALA A 1112 -23.23 -3.67 -39.89
N ALA A 1113 -24.39 -3.17 -39.47
CA ALA A 1113 -25.02 -1.97 -40.04
C ALA A 1113 -24.45 -0.62 -39.53
N HIS A 1114 -23.79 -0.59 -38.36
CA HIS A 1114 -23.23 0.63 -37.76
C HIS A 1114 -21.71 0.64 -37.78
N ILE A 1115 -21.07 1.80 -37.92
CA ILE A 1115 -19.63 1.96 -37.74
C ILE A 1115 -19.32 1.86 -36.23
N ASP A 1116 -18.51 0.88 -35.83
CA ASP A 1116 -18.07 0.72 -34.44
C ASP A 1116 -16.97 1.73 -34.13
N ARG A 1117 -17.32 2.74 -33.33
CA ARG A 1117 -16.41 3.77 -32.85
C ARG A 1117 -16.18 3.70 -31.34
N ARG A 1118 -16.34 2.54 -30.68
CA ARG A 1118 -16.15 2.41 -29.22
C ARG A 1118 -14.81 2.97 -28.74
N ASP A 1119 -14.85 3.70 -27.62
CA ASP A 1119 -13.69 4.30 -26.97
C ASP A 1119 -13.09 3.42 -25.87
N VAL A 1120 -13.93 2.71 -25.12
CA VAL A 1120 -13.53 1.58 -24.27
C VAL A 1120 -13.76 0.30 -25.06
N LEU A 1121 -12.70 -0.46 -25.31
CA LEU A 1121 -12.75 -1.71 -26.06
C LEU A 1121 -12.94 -2.91 -25.14
N PHE A 1122 -12.37 -2.86 -23.94
CA PHE A 1122 -12.46 -3.92 -22.95
C PHE A 1122 -12.26 -3.39 -21.53
N TRP A 1123 -13.01 -3.95 -20.56
CA TRP A 1123 -12.84 -3.68 -19.14
C TRP A 1123 -12.91 -4.98 -18.34
N GLN A 1124 -11.83 -5.29 -17.63
CA GLN A 1124 -11.74 -6.40 -16.69
C GLN A 1124 -11.72 -5.84 -15.26
N PRO A 1125 -12.86 -5.81 -14.53
CA PRO A 1125 -12.90 -5.28 -13.17
C PRO A 1125 -12.15 -6.19 -12.19
N LEU A 1126 -12.26 -7.51 -12.34
CA LEU A 1126 -11.71 -8.50 -11.42
C LEU A 1126 -10.88 -9.53 -12.19
N GLY A 1127 -9.58 -9.29 -12.34
CA GLY A 1127 -8.59 -10.19 -12.93
C GLY A 1127 -7.63 -10.77 -11.89
N GLN A 1128 -7.10 -11.97 -12.18
CA GLN A 1128 -6.08 -12.66 -11.40
C GLN A 1128 -5.13 -13.38 -12.36
N SER A 1129 -3.82 -13.35 -12.08
CA SER A 1129 -2.85 -14.15 -12.81
C SER A 1129 -2.79 -15.58 -12.28
N ASP A 1130 -2.35 -16.52 -13.10
CA ASP A 1130 -2.04 -17.87 -12.66
C ASP A 1130 -0.75 -17.93 -11.80
N GLN A 1131 -0.37 -19.14 -11.39
CA GLN A 1131 0.82 -19.41 -10.57
C GLN A 1131 2.14 -19.10 -11.31
N ASP A 1132 2.11 -19.05 -12.64
CA ASP A 1132 3.23 -18.67 -13.50
C ASP A 1132 3.25 -17.16 -13.80
N GLY A 1133 2.41 -16.38 -13.09
CA GLY A 1133 2.31 -14.94 -13.25
C GLY A 1133 1.76 -14.52 -14.61
N GLN A 1134 1.02 -15.40 -15.30
CA GLN A 1134 0.43 -15.12 -16.60
C GLN A 1134 -1.05 -14.78 -16.51
N ALA A 1135 -1.50 -13.92 -17.42
CA ALA A 1135 -2.90 -13.60 -17.62
C ALA A 1135 -3.16 -13.30 -19.10
N ARG A 1136 -4.43 -13.38 -19.51
CA ARG A 1136 -4.83 -13.13 -20.90
C ARG A 1136 -6.08 -12.26 -20.96
N LEU A 1137 -6.07 -11.28 -21.86
CA LEU A 1137 -7.22 -10.45 -22.24
C LEU A 1137 -7.59 -10.80 -23.67
N ASN A 1138 -8.89 -11.02 -23.94
CA ASN A 1138 -9.40 -11.26 -25.29
C ASN A 1138 -10.59 -10.34 -25.54
N PHE A 1139 -10.54 -9.54 -26.61
CA PHE A 1139 -11.60 -8.59 -26.97
C PHE A 1139 -11.51 -8.21 -28.46
N PRO A 1140 -12.62 -7.87 -29.12
CA PRO A 1140 -12.61 -7.41 -30.50
C PRO A 1140 -12.33 -5.91 -30.62
N LEU A 1141 -11.64 -5.52 -31.69
CA LEU A 1141 -11.36 -4.13 -32.04
C LEU A 1141 -12.62 -3.36 -32.48
N SER A 1142 -12.50 -2.03 -32.54
CA SER A 1142 -13.45 -1.17 -33.24
C SER A 1142 -13.00 -0.93 -34.68
N ASP A 1143 -13.81 -0.25 -35.49
CA ASP A 1143 -13.45 0.08 -36.88
C ASP A 1143 -12.39 1.18 -36.99
N GLN A 1144 -12.21 1.95 -35.90
CA GLN A 1144 -11.38 3.15 -35.88
C GLN A 1144 -10.08 2.97 -35.08
N ALA A 1145 -10.02 2.01 -34.15
CA ALA A 1145 -8.89 1.88 -33.24
C ALA A 1145 -7.57 1.67 -33.99
N ARG A 1146 -6.64 2.62 -33.85
CA ARG A 1146 -5.26 2.54 -34.39
C ARG A 1146 -4.21 2.43 -33.30
N ARG A 1147 -4.53 2.85 -32.07
CA ARG A 1147 -3.62 2.79 -30.94
C ARG A 1147 -4.38 2.43 -29.68
N LEU A 1148 -3.97 1.33 -29.05
CA LEU A 1148 -4.55 0.87 -27.79
C LEU A 1148 -3.81 1.51 -26.62
N ARG A 1149 -4.56 1.94 -25.61
CA ARG A 1149 -4.02 2.24 -24.27
C ARG A 1149 -4.53 1.17 -23.31
N LEU A 1150 -3.59 0.38 -22.78
CA LEU A 1150 -3.82 -0.61 -21.73
C LEU A 1150 -3.39 -0.03 -20.39
N VAL A 1151 -4.32 0.11 -19.45
CA VAL A 1151 -4.06 0.52 -18.07
C VAL A 1151 -4.35 -0.65 -17.14
N VAL A 1152 -3.34 -1.11 -16.39
CA VAL A 1152 -3.45 -2.21 -15.43
C VAL A 1152 -3.08 -1.72 -14.04
N GLN A 1153 -3.98 -1.93 -13.08
CA GLN A 1153 -3.73 -1.64 -11.66
C GLN A 1153 -4.03 -2.87 -10.81
N GLY A 1154 -3.30 -3.06 -9.71
CA GLY A 1154 -3.47 -4.25 -8.88
C GLY A 1154 -2.48 -4.41 -7.73
N LEU A 1155 -2.51 -5.59 -7.11
CA LEU A 1155 -1.65 -5.97 -5.99
C LEU A 1155 -1.11 -7.39 -6.21
N THR A 1156 0.15 -7.62 -5.86
CA THR A 1156 0.69 -8.97 -5.72
C THR A 1156 0.08 -9.68 -4.51
N SER A 1157 0.24 -11.01 -4.43
CA SER A 1157 -0.14 -11.78 -3.24
C SER A 1157 0.56 -11.32 -1.94
N GLU A 1158 1.68 -10.61 -2.06
CA GLU A 1158 2.45 -10.04 -0.95
C GLU A 1158 2.04 -8.60 -0.60
N GLY A 1159 1.07 -8.02 -1.33
CA GLY A 1159 0.59 -6.66 -1.11
C GLY A 1159 1.43 -5.57 -1.79
N VAL A 1160 2.29 -5.93 -2.75
CA VAL A 1160 3.06 -4.96 -3.54
C VAL A 1160 2.15 -4.38 -4.62
N PRO A 1161 1.96 -3.04 -4.70
CA PRO A 1161 1.12 -2.44 -5.72
C PRO A 1161 1.76 -2.51 -7.10
N ILE A 1162 0.92 -2.77 -8.10
CA ILE A 1162 1.29 -2.73 -9.51
C ILE A 1162 0.44 -1.67 -10.23
N ASN A 1163 1.11 -0.86 -11.04
CA ASN A 1163 0.48 0.09 -11.96
C ASN A 1163 1.28 0.12 -13.26
N TYR A 1164 0.62 -0.10 -14.39
CA TYR A 1164 1.24 0.03 -15.70
C TYR A 1164 0.29 0.64 -16.72
N THR A 1165 0.85 1.50 -17.57
CA THR A 1165 0.18 2.03 -18.75
C THR A 1165 1.03 1.72 -19.98
N PHE A 1166 0.44 1.06 -20.97
CA PHE A 1166 1.08 0.76 -22.26
C PHE A 1166 0.29 1.40 -23.38
N GLU A 1167 0.96 2.09 -24.31
CA GLU A 1167 0.39 2.48 -25.59
C GLU A 1167 0.93 1.56 -26.68
N LEU A 1168 0.03 0.83 -27.33
CA LEU A 1168 0.35 -0.21 -28.31
C LEU A 1168 -0.19 0.23 -29.68
N PRO A 1169 0.67 0.52 -30.67
CA PRO A 1169 0.21 0.81 -32.02
C PRO A 1169 -0.34 -0.45 -32.67
N LEU A 1170 -1.50 -0.33 -33.33
CA LEU A 1170 -2.07 -1.34 -34.21
C LEU A 1170 -1.65 -1.01 -35.64
N ARG A 1171 -1.08 -1.98 -36.35
CA ARG A 1171 -0.64 -1.82 -37.74
C ARG A 1171 -1.57 -2.52 -38.72
#